data_AF-A0A9X0CWM9-F1
#
_entry.id   AF-A0A9X0CWM9-F1
#
_cell.length_a   1.000
_cell.length_b   1.000
_cell.length_c   1.000
_cell.angle_alpha   90.00
_cell.angle_beta   90.00
_cell.angle_gamma   90.00
#
_symmetry.space_group_name_H-M   'P 1'
#
loop_
_entity.id
_entity.type
_entity.pdbx_description
1 polymer ?
#
loop_
_entity_poly.entity_id
_entity_poly.type
_entity_poly.pdbx_seq_one_letter_code
_entity_poly.pdbx_strand_id
1 'polypeptide(L)'
;MVRTFPITKSKRPGNETRLSNRNKESRKCAYLAKRRGYTAFALRRRRICYGTRSSRAYTSKPVIKGRFRAGSGGSRYIDAYAIKRGHYRRPLRKLRKGGRGRSRKAMRQRRKRIRANRRRNRRMRRKRAQIARRRKIQRRRIRLRLRLRRLRMKKMRAARRILRLRQLRKYKQLQLARKARIALARRIQRAKRSKLRLRRRLQRMQAARRRARILQARRRRMRLLRLRMRRRLMLMARRRMIARRRMIRLQRLKRYRMLALLRAKRRAQTRRMMLLMKQKFLLKLKALKSRFQSRRLRRRRLKIRSYRIRARQGRMARQLSSIRRRLVSLSKRMTYYSRNRRYARFLPRLRVFRRQLMKRAKMVRVRWFQYRTQLSSIRRRQRMLFLRQKRALKMWRALQRKRRTFLLKMRKRRIRVGKKRGEILKKKPATKNLPKTIKEKTDTASKVLHSADLYWSFEDSAGGVSHDAVRKRVARLMGGARVVSTSGRGHVADTSEAKGWISLGDFKGKCFSDPDHCKHQGMTVMASLKLDKKHFHKKSSSYFLSSGGQTTQSRGFAFLHLLNRYIVILSTKDKQWKLETRDLPEGWVNVAITWKKNGFLKLYVNRKEVSSGKPITVSRPKDSYSSLEVGRPNNSHSPNFRVPLEIDNIALWEKALTSKEIGALAKKSKDLKRTSKGEKKKE
;
A
#
# COMPACT_ATOMS: atom_id res chain seq x y z
N MET A 1 20.52 -80.31 38.18
CA MET A 1 21.72 -80.17 37.32
C MET A 1 22.20 -78.71 37.44
N VAL A 2 23.26 -78.33 38.17
CA VAL A 2 24.67 -78.81 38.15
C VAL A 2 25.35 -78.39 36.82
N ARG A 3 26.47 -77.65 36.76
CA ARG A 3 27.29 -76.90 37.76
C ARG A 3 28.17 -75.85 37.02
N THR A 4 28.44 -74.68 37.65
CA THR A 4 29.75 -73.98 37.86
C THR A 4 30.95 -74.28 36.92
N PHE A 5 31.93 -73.43 36.54
CA PHE A 5 32.49 -72.08 36.83
C PHE A 5 33.83 -71.97 36.00
N PRO A 6 34.87 -71.10 36.20
CA PRO A 6 34.98 -69.66 36.57
C PRO A 6 36.05 -68.83 35.75
N ILE A 7 36.29 -67.54 36.11
CA ILE A 7 37.63 -66.84 36.13
C ILE A 7 38.33 -66.49 34.76
N THR A 8 39.22 -65.49 34.52
CA THR A 8 39.75 -64.28 35.23
C THR A 8 40.18 -63.11 34.29
N LYS A 9 40.39 -61.91 34.89
CA LYS A 9 41.43 -60.85 34.65
C LYS A 9 41.72 -60.20 33.27
N SER A 10 41.35 -58.91 33.21
CA SER A 10 42.15 -57.71 32.81
C SER A 10 42.93 -57.64 31.46
N LYS A 11 42.56 -56.65 30.61
CA LYS A 11 43.51 -55.94 29.72
C LYS A 11 43.02 -54.54 29.27
N ARG A 12 43.57 -53.49 29.89
CA ARG A 12 43.70 -52.06 29.48
C ARG A 12 42.50 -51.35 28.78
N PRO A 13 41.80 -50.41 29.45
CA PRO A 13 40.77 -49.57 28.83
C PRO A 13 41.39 -48.43 27.99
N GLY A 14 41.76 -48.71 26.73
CA GLY A 14 42.39 -47.69 25.85
C GLY A 14 42.08 -47.75 24.36
N ASN A 15 41.60 -48.88 23.82
CA ASN A 15 41.52 -49.09 22.36
C ASN A 15 40.10 -49.13 21.76
N GLU A 16 39.06 -49.46 22.52
CA GLU A 16 37.70 -49.58 21.97
C GLU A 16 37.10 -48.24 21.49
N THR A 17 37.36 -47.15 22.22
CA THR A 17 36.93 -45.79 21.83
C THR A 17 37.59 -45.31 20.53
N ARG A 18 38.82 -45.76 20.23
CA ARG A 18 39.51 -45.51 18.95
C ARG A 18 38.90 -46.33 17.80
N LEU A 19 38.55 -47.60 18.02
CA LEU A 19 37.88 -48.46 17.04
C LEU A 19 36.47 -47.96 16.69
N SER A 20 35.66 -47.63 17.70
CA SER A 20 34.33 -47.03 17.55
C SER A 20 34.33 -45.76 16.70
N ASN A 21 35.26 -44.83 16.96
CA ASN A 21 35.39 -43.60 16.19
C ASN A 21 35.88 -43.81 14.75
N ARG A 22 36.78 -44.78 14.51
CA ARG A 22 37.19 -45.17 13.15
C ARG A 22 36.01 -45.69 12.32
N ASN A 23 35.13 -46.50 12.92
CA ASN A 23 33.94 -47.02 12.25
C ASN A 23 32.92 -45.92 11.93
N LYS A 24 32.69 -44.96 12.85
CA LYS A 24 31.86 -43.77 12.57
C LYS A 24 32.41 -42.94 11.42
N GLU A 25 33.72 -42.69 11.36
CA GLU A 25 34.34 -41.92 10.28
C GLU A 25 34.37 -42.68 8.94
N SER A 26 34.60 -43.99 8.95
CA SER A 26 34.49 -44.85 7.75
C SER A 26 33.07 -44.80 7.15
N ARG A 27 32.02 -44.90 7.99
CA ARG A 27 30.62 -44.76 7.54
C ARG A 27 30.33 -43.37 6.96
N LYS A 28 30.82 -42.27 7.57
CA LYS A 28 30.70 -40.91 6.98
C LYS A 28 31.40 -40.83 5.61
N CYS A 29 32.57 -41.46 5.49
CA CYS A 29 33.36 -41.53 4.28
C CYS A 29 32.60 -42.22 3.13
N ALA A 30 32.09 -43.43 3.41
CA ALA A 30 31.27 -44.21 2.49
C ALA A 30 30.07 -43.43 1.97
N TYR A 31 29.34 -42.74 2.87
CA TYR A 31 28.15 -41.98 2.52
C TYR A 31 28.48 -40.78 1.61
N LEU A 32 29.61 -40.11 1.88
CA LEU A 32 30.05 -38.94 1.12
C LEU A 32 30.62 -39.33 -0.25
N ALA A 33 31.29 -40.47 -0.35
CA ALA A 33 31.70 -41.09 -1.60
C ALA A 33 30.50 -41.48 -2.47
N LYS A 34 29.54 -42.24 -1.92
CA LYS A 34 28.30 -42.65 -2.60
C LYS A 34 27.48 -41.45 -3.09
N ARG A 35 27.38 -40.39 -2.27
CA ARG A 35 26.68 -39.13 -2.63
C ARG A 35 27.36 -38.33 -3.74
N ARG A 36 28.67 -38.51 -3.96
CA ARG A 36 29.43 -37.92 -5.08
C ARG A 36 29.58 -38.87 -6.28
N GLY A 37 29.01 -40.08 -6.22
CA GLY A 37 29.06 -41.06 -7.31
C GLY A 37 30.45 -41.66 -7.52
N TYR A 38 31.13 -42.04 -6.43
CA TYR A 38 32.33 -42.89 -6.46
C TYR A 38 31.91 -44.35 -6.23
N THR A 39 32.60 -45.31 -6.86
CA THR A 39 32.32 -46.75 -6.79
C THR A 39 33.02 -47.42 -5.61
N ALA A 40 34.24 -46.99 -5.28
CA ALA A 40 34.98 -47.42 -4.09
C ALA A 40 35.46 -46.21 -3.26
N PHE A 41 35.82 -46.44 -2.00
CA PHE A 41 36.34 -45.43 -1.08
C PHE A 41 37.38 -46.01 -0.12
N ALA A 42 38.25 -45.16 0.43
CA ALA A 42 39.23 -45.50 1.45
C ALA A 42 39.41 -44.35 2.46
N LEU A 43 39.81 -44.68 3.69
CA LEU A 43 40.03 -43.72 4.79
C LEU A 43 41.45 -43.92 5.35
N ARG A 44 42.34 -42.93 5.19
CA ARG A 44 43.74 -43.00 5.71
C ARG A 44 43.83 -42.51 7.16
N ARG A 45 44.92 -42.85 7.88
CA ARG A 45 45.14 -42.52 9.32
C ARG A 45 44.81 -41.07 9.73
N ARG A 46 44.98 -40.07 8.85
CA ARG A 46 44.65 -38.64 9.08
C ARG A 46 43.18 -38.22 8.76
N ARG A 47 42.19 -39.13 8.82
CA ARG A 47 40.75 -38.88 8.53
C ARG A 47 40.44 -38.33 7.12
N ILE A 48 41.37 -38.45 6.16
CA ILE A 48 41.17 -38.04 4.77
C ILE A 48 40.46 -39.16 4.01
N CYS A 49 39.34 -38.80 3.39
CA CYS A 49 38.55 -39.67 2.52
C CYS A 49 39.07 -39.65 1.09
N TYR A 50 39.25 -40.82 0.50
CA TYR A 50 39.56 -41.00 -0.91
C TYR A 50 38.41 -41.75 -1.58
N GLY A 51 38.15 -41.46 -2.85
CA GLY A 51 37.16 -42.19 -3.64
C GLY A 51 37.60 -42.37 -5.08
N THR A 52 37.19 -43.49 -5.66
CA THR A 52 37.58 -43.89 -7.03
C THR A 52 36.34 -44.01 -7.90
N ARG A 53 36.48 -43.72 -9.20
CA ARG A 53 35.44 -43.97 -10.22
C ARG A 53 35.99 -44.97 -11.21
N SER A 54 35.85 -46.25 -10.88
CA SER A 54 36.28 -47.35 -11.74
C SER A 54 35.33 -47.54 -12.93
N SER A 55 35.38 -46.61 -13.89
CA SER A 55 35.20 -46.84 -15.33
C SER A 55 35.76 -45.62 -16.06
N ARG A 56 36.66 -45.86 -17.03
CA ARG A 56 37.45 -44.85 -17.74
C ARG A 56 36.60 -43.68 -18.28
N ALA A 57 36.78 -42.48 -17.76
CA ALA A 57 36.48 -41.20 -18.43
C ALA A 57 36.92 -39.97 -17.59
N TYR A 58 37.93 -39.24 -18.09
CA TYR A 58 38.23 -37.81 -17.85
C TYR A 58 38.21 -37.24 -16.41
N THR A 59 39.35 -36.70 -15.95
CA THR A 59 39.53 -35.24 -15.72
C THR A 59 40.95 -34.89 -15.26
N SER A 60 41.44 -33.72 -15.70
CA SER A 60 42.76 -33.15 -15.43
C SER A 60 42.93 -32.67 -13.97
N LYS A 61 43.25 -33.57 -13.05
CA LYS A 61 43.58 -33.24 -11.65
C LYS A 61 44.81 -34.01 -11.18
N PRO A 62 45.63 -33.42 -10.29
CA PRO A 62 46.86 -34.07 -9.81
C PRO A 62 46.56 -35.42 -9.20
N VAL A 63 47.22 -36.45 -9.74
CA VAL A 63 47.06 -37.86 -9.39
C VAL A 63 48.07 -38.22 -8.32
N ILE A 64 47.62 -38.87 -7.24
CA ILE A 64 48.52 -39.50 -6.27
C ILE A 64 48.48 -41.00 -6.55
N LYS A 65 49.55 -41.53 -7.17
CA LYS A 65 49.73 -42.97 -7.38
C LYS A 65 50.15 -43.63 -6.06
N GLY A 66 49.67 -44.84 -5.79
CA GLY A 66 50.07 -45.63 -4.62
C GLY A 66 49.22 -46.87 -4.39
N ARG A 67 49.78 -47.89 -3.72
CA ARG A 67 49.06 -49.12 -3.33
C ARG A 67 48.08 -48.82 -2.19
N PHE A 68 46.81 -49.19 -2.38
CA PHE A 68 45.78 -49.10 -1.33
C PHE A 68 45.36 -50.51 -0.88
N ARG A 69 45.34 -50.78 0.43
CA ARG A 69 44.68 -51.97 1.00
C ARG A 69 43.18 -51.70 1.11
N ALA A 70 42.37 -52.50 0.42
CA ALA A 70 40.92 -52.51 0.62
C ALA A 70 40.57 -53.39 1.83
N GLY A 71 39.45 -53.10 2.49
CA GLY A 71 38.88 -54.07 3.44
C GLY A 71 38.45 -55.32 2.70
N SER A 72 38.86 -56.49 3.18
CA SER A 72 38.58 -57.84 2.64
C SER A 72 38.99 -58.09 1.17
N GLY A 73 40.08 -57.49 0.68
CA GLY A 73 40.67 -57.83 -0.61
C GLY A 73 42.09 -57.29 -0.78
N GLY A 74 42.98 -58.10 -1.37
CA GLY A 74 44.41 -57.79 -1.52
C GLY A 74 44.73 -56.46 -2.20
N SER A 75 45.95 -55.95 -2.00
CA SER A 75 46.34 -54.62 -2.49
C SER A 75 46.25 -54.51 -4.01
N ARG A 76 45.47 -53.55 -4.51
CA ARG A 76 45.38 -53.22 -5.93
C ARG A 76 45.81 -51.77 -6.16
N TYR A 77 46.43 -51.51 -7.31
CA TYR A 77 46.64 -50.15 -7.82
C TYR A 77 45.29 -49.57 -8.25
N ILE A 78 44.91 -48.40 -7.72
CA ILE A 78 43.67 -47.71 -8.10
C ILE A 78 43.87 -46.20 -8.03
N ASP A 79 43.45 -45.48 -9.08
CA ASP A 79 43.42 -44.02 -9.09
C ASP A 79 42.40 -43.48 -8.07
N ALA A 80 42.89 -42.77 -7.05
CA ALA A 80 42.09 -42.36 -5.91
C ALA A 80 42.13 -40.83 -5.68
N TYR A 81 40.95 -40.19 -5.67
CA TYR A 81 40.83 -38.75 -5.55
C TYR A 81 40.52 -38.33 -4.11
N ALA A 82 41.27 -37.36 -3.57
CA ALA A 82 41.05 -36.83 -2.23
C ALA A 82 39.74 -36.02 -2.12
N ILE A 83 38.85 -36.45 -1.23
CA ILE A 83 37.52 -35.87 -1.01
C ILE A 83 37.57 -34.88 0.17
N LYS A 84 38.11 -33.67 -0.05
CA LYS A 84 38.16 -32.61 0.99
C LYS A 84 36.77 -32.29 1.56
N ARG A 85 36.69 -32.15 2.90
CA ARG A 85 35.51 -31.73 3.68
C ARG A 85 35.22 -30.23 3.49
N GLY A 86 34.69 -29.85 2.32
CA GLY A 86 34.24 -28.47 2.04
C GLY A 86 32.72 -28.31 2.16
N HIS A 87 32.26 -27.26 2.85
CA HIS A 87 30.84 -26.87 2.86
C HIS A 87 30.37 -26.50 1.45
N TYR A 88 29.36 -27.22 0.95
CA TYR A 88 28.94 -27.11 -0.44
C TYR A 88 27.99 -25.92 -0.66
N ARG A 89 28.53 -24.71 -0.88
CA ARG A 89 27.78 -23.68 -1.63
C ARG A 89 27.40 -24.30 -2.98
N ARG A 90 26.09 -24.39 -3.26
CA ARG A 90 25.60 -24.92 -4.54
C ARG A 90 26.26 -24.14 -5.68
N PRO A 91 26.89 -24.80 -6.67
CA PRO A 91 27.33 -24.09 -7.87
C PRO A 91 26.08 -23.53 -8.55
N LEU A 92 26.04 -22.19 -8.67
CA LEU A 92 25.16 -21.53 -9.62
C LEU A 92 25.42 -22.15 -10.98
N ARG A 93 24.37 -22.70 -11.61
CA ARG A 93 24.45 -23.10 -13.01
C ARG A 93 24.92 -21.88 -13.79
N LYS A 94 26.11 -21.95 -14.41
CA LYS A 94 26.49 -21.02 -15.48
C LYS A 94 25.33 -21.01 -16.47
N LEU A 95 24.63 -19.87 -16.55
CA LEU A 95 23.61 -19.65 -17.56
C LEU A 95 24.34 -19.61 -18.89
N ARG A 96 24.20 -20.65 -19.71
CA ARG A 96 24.38 -20.52 -21.16
C ARG A 96 23.48 -19.35 -21.59
N LYS A 97 24.10 -18.23 -21.97
CA LYS A 97 23.46 -17.20 -22.80
C LYS A 97 22.98 -17.91 -24.08
N GLY A 98 21.81 -17.54 -24.59
CA GLY A 98 21.17 -18.22 -25.75
C GLY A 98 20.19 -19.33 -25.35
N GLY A 99 18.91 -18.99 -25.20
CA GLY A 99 17.85 -19.97 -24.92
C GLY A 99 16.52 -19.37 -24.49
N ARG A 100 15.72 -18.90 -25.47
CA ARG A 100 14.41 -18.24 -25.26
C ARG A 100 13.54 -18.97 -24.21
N GLY A 101 13.21 -18.27 -23.12
CA GLY A 101 12.62 -18.85 -21.92
C GLY A 101 11.17 -19.36 -22.08
N ARG A 102 11.01 -20.63 -22.49
CA ARG A 102 9.67 -21.28 -22.51
C ARG A 102 9.08 -21.33 -21.10
N SER A 103 7.95 -20.62 -20.90
CA SER A 103 7.37 -20.35 -19.58
C SER A 103 7.11 -21.61 -18.72
N ARG A 104 7.10 -21.45 -17.39
CA ARG A 104 6.77 -22.53 -16.43
C ARG A 104 5.41 -23.20 -16.73
N LYS A 105 4.46 -22.49 -17.38
CA LYS A 105 3.19 -23.06 -17.87
C LYS A 105 3.41 -24.05 -19.03
N ALA A 106 4.22 -23.70 -20.02
CA ALA A 106 4.56 -24.58 -21.15
C ALA A 106 5.28 -25.86 -20.69
N MET A 107 6.21 -25.76 -19.74
CA MET A 107 6.89 -26.94 -19.17
C MET A 107 5.90 -27.87 -18.43
N ARG A 108 4.93 -27.32 -17.68
CA ARG A 108 3.86 -28.10 -17.04
C ARG A 108 2.96 -28.79 -18.07
N GLN A 109 2.62 -28.13 -19.18
CA GLN A 109 1.85 -28.74 -20.28
C GLN A 109 2.64 -29.87 -20.98
N ARG A 110 3.92 -29.68 -21.29
CA ARG A 110 4.79 -30.74 -21.86
C ARG A 110 4.83 -31.98 -20.96
N ARG A 111 5.00 -31.79 -19.63
CA ARG A 111 4.93 -32.90 -18.64
C ARG A 111 3.57 -33.60 -18.63
N LYS A 112 2.44 -32.87 -18.77
CA LYS A 112 1.10 -33.47 -18.90
C LYS A 112 0.96 -34.29 -20.19
N ARG A 113 1.41 -33.78 -21.35
CA ARG A 113 1.41 -34.51 -22.63
C ARG A 113 2.25 -35.79 -22.57
N ILE A 114 3.47 -35.74 -22.02
CA ILE A 114 4.33 -36.93 -21.83
C ILE A 114 3.66 -37.99 -20.94
N ARG A 115 3.03 -37.57 -19.82
CA ARG A 115 2.29 -38.49 -18.94
C ARG A 115 1.07 -39.11 -19.65
N ALA A 116 0.39 -38.37 -20.53
CA ALA A 116 -0.71 -38.89 -21.35
C ALA A 116 -0.21 -39.94 -22.36
N ASN A 117 0.86 -39.65 -23.10
CA ASN A 117 1.45 -40.59 -24.07
C ASN A 117 1.95 -41.87 -23.40
N ARG A 118 2.66 -41.78 -22.25
CA ARG A 118 3.05 -42.97 -21.46
C ARG A 118 1.83 -43.81 -21.04
N ARG A 119 0.70 -43.18 -20.68
CA ARG A 119 -0.57 -43.88 -20.38
C ARG A 119 -1.20 -44.51 -21.63
N ARG A 120 -1.17 -43.85 -22.81
CA ARG A 120 -1.62 -44.41 -24.10
C ARG A 120 -0.80 -45.65 -24.47
N ASN A 121 0.52 -45.57 -24.41
CA ASN A 121 1.42 -46.67 -24.77
C ASN A 121 1.27 -47.87 -23.82
N ARG A 122 1.13 -47.65 -22.50
CA ARG A 122 0.81 -48.73 -21.53
C ARG A 122 -0.53 -49.41 -21.84
N ARG A 123 -1.56 -48.67 -22.26
CA ARG A 123 -2.86 -49.24 -22.70
C ARG A 123 -2.72 -50.05 -23.99
N MET A 124 -1.94 -49.57 -24.97
CA MET A 124 -1.69 -50.29 -26.22
C MET A 124 -0.90 -51.59 -26.00
N ARG A 125 0.17 -51.56 -25.19
CA ARG A 125 0.92 -52.77 -24.81
C ARG A 125 0.01 -53.81 -24.12
N ARG A 126 -0.84 -53.38 -23.18
CA ARG A 126 -1.85 -54.26 -22.53
C ARG A 126 -2.85 -54.85 -23.54
N LYS A 127 -3.36 -54.07 -24.50
CA LYS A 127 -4.23 -54.57 -25.59
C LYS A 127 -3.52 -55.62 -26.45
N ARG A 128 -2.30 -55.33 -26.95
CA ARG A 128 -1.49 -56.26 -27.75
C ARG A 128 -1.24 -57.57 -26.99
N ALA A 129 -0.85 -57.50 -25.71
CA ALA A 129 -0.67 -58.68 -24.86
C ALA A 129 -1.95 -59.52 -24.67
N GLN A 130 -3.12 -58.89 -24.52
CA GLN A 130 -4.40 -59.61 -24.45
C GLN A 130 -4.78 -60.28 -25.78
N ILE A 131 -4.45 -59.68 -26.92
CA ILE A 131 -4.67 -60.29 -28.25
C ILE A 131 -3.73 -61.49 -28.44
N ALA A 132 -2.44 -61.35 -28.11
CA ALA A 132 -1.47 -62.44 -28.15
C ALA A 132 -1.87 -63.63 -27.25
N ARG A 133 -2.33 -63.35 -26.01
CA ARG A 133 -2.86 -64.39 -25.10
C ARG A 133 -4.08 -65.13 -25.69
N ARG A 134 -5.00 -64.43 -26.37
CA ARG A 134 -6.14 -65.05 -27.08
C ARG A 134 -5.66 -65.95 -28.22
N ARG A 135 -4.77 -65.45 -29.09
CA ARG A 135 -4.17 -66.22 -30.20
C ARG A 135 -3.43 -67.48 -29.70
N LYS A 136 -2.64 -67.39 -28.61
CA LYS A 136 -1.94 -68.54 -27.99
C LYS A 136 -2.91 -69.61 -27.47
N ILE A 137 -4.04 -69.22 -26.87
CA ILE A 137 -5.09 -70.15 -26.41
C ILE A 137 -5.82 -70.80 -27.59
N GLN A 138 -6.13 -70.06 -28.66
CA GLN A 138 -6.73 -70.61 -29.88
C GLN A 138 -5.81 -71.63 -30.56
N ARG A 139 -4.51 -71.30 -30.77
CA ARG A 139 -3.51 -72.24 -31.31
C ARG A 139 -3.42 -73.53 -30.48
N ARG A 140 -3.41 -73.44 -29.15
CA ARG A 140 -3.44 -74.63 -28.25
C ARG A 140 -4.72 -75.46 -28.41
N ARG A 141 -5.89 -74.83 -28.59
CA ARG A 141 -7.17 -75.53 -28.84
C ARG A 141 -7.16 -76.28 -30.17
N ILE A 142 -6.59 -75.70 -31.22
CA ILE A 142 -6.44 -76.34 -32.55
C ILE A 142 -5.51 -77.55 -32.45
N ARG A 143 -4.30 -77.40 -31.88
CA ARG A 143 -3.36 -78.51 -31.66
C ARG A 143 -3.98 -79.67 -30.86
N LEU A 144 -4.78 -79.38 -29.84
CA LEU A 144 -5.51 -80.41 -29.09
C LEU A 144 -6.65 -81.08 -29.89
N ARG A 145 -7.33 -80.37 -30.82
CA ARG A 145 -8.31 -80.97 -31.73
C ARG A 145 -7.63 -82.00 -32.66
N LEU A 146 -6.48 -81.64 -33.23
CA LEU A 146 -5.68 -82.52 -34.08
C LEU A 146 -5.12 -83.73 -33.30
N ARG A 147 -4.56 -83.51 -32.09
CA ARG A 147 -4.10 -84.60 -31.21
C ARG A 147 -5.22 -85.57 -30.84
N LEU A 148 -6.43 -85.07 -30.58
CA LEU A 148 -7.61 -85.92 -30.32
C LEU A 148 -8.04 -86.72 -31.55
N ARG A 149 -7.98 -86.16 -32.77
CA ARG A 149 -8.20 -86.92 -34.02
C ARG A 149 -7.17 -88.06 -34.16
N ARG A 150 -5.87 -87.75 -34.05
CA ARG A 150 -4.79 -88.76 -34.11
C ARG A 150 -4.95 -89.87 -33.06
N LEU A 151 -5.31 -89.52 -31.81
CA LEU A 151 -5.55 -90.53 -30.76
C LEU A 151 -6.77 -91.40 -31.03
N ARG A 152 -7.86 -90.85 -31.61
CA ARG A 152 -9.03 -91.65 -32.03
C ARG A 152 -8.64 -92.67 -33.10
N MET A 153 -7.89 -92.26 -34.13
CA MET A 153 -7.39 -93.19 -35.17
C MET A 153 -6.52 -94.30 -34.57
N LYS A 154 -5.62 -93.97 -33.63
CA LYS A 154 -4.83 -94.98 -32.91
C LYS A 154 -5.72 -95.91 -32.04
N LYS A 155 -6.84 -95.43 -31.47
CA LYS A 155 -7.83 -96.30 -30.77
C LYS A 155 -8.44 -97.32 -31.75
N MET A 156 -8.85 -96.88 -32.94
CA MET A 156 -9.46 -97.75 -33.97
C MET A 156 -8.46 -98.80 -34.45
N ARG A 157 -7.22 -98.41 -34.77
CA ARG A 157 -6.15 -99.35 -35.15
C ARG A 157 -5.84 -100.36 -34.05
N ALA A 158 -5.78 -99.93 -32.78
CA ALA A 158 -5.59 -100.85 -31.65
C ALA A 158 -6.78 -101.80 -31.45
N ALA A 159 -8.02 -101.36 -31.70
CA ALA A 159 -9.18 -102.25 -31.66
C ALA A 159 -9.14 -103.31 -32.77
N ARG A 160 -8.83 -102.91 -34.02
CA ARG A 160 -8.63 -103.86 -35.14
C ARG A 160 -7.50 -104.87 -34.85
N ARG A 161 -6.37 -104.43 -34.26
CA ARG A 161 -5.27 -105.33 -33.86
C ARG A 161 -5.69 -106.33 -32.76
N ILE A 162 -6.52 -105.92 -31.80
CA ILE A 162 -7.07 -106.82 -30.77
C ILE A 162 -7.97 -107.89 -31.39
N LEU A 163 -8.78 -107.56 -32.40
CA LEU A 163 -9.62 -108.53 -33.12
C LEU A 163 -8.76 -109.56 -33.87
N ARG A 164 -7.79 -109.11 -34.68
CA ARG A 164 -6.85 -110.01 -35.38
C ARG A 164 -6.05 -110.92 -34.43
N LEU A 165 -5.55 -110.38 -33.31
CA LEU A 165 -4.83 -111.18 -32.30
C LEU A 165 -5.73 -112.18 -31.55
N ARG A 166 -7.05 -111.96 -31.51
CA ARG A 166 -8.02 -112.92 -30.95
C ARG A 166 -8.24 -114.09 -31.91
N GLN A 167 -8.34 -113.82 -33.22
CA GLN A 167 -8.46 -114.85 -34.25
C GLN A 167 -7.22 -115.76 -34.28
N LEU A 168 -6.03 -115.18 -34.23
CA LEU A 168 -4.75 -115.92 -34.26
C LEU A 168 -4.36 -116.62 -32.94
N ARG A 169 -5.25 -116.71 -31.93
CA ARG A 169 -5.01 -117.30 -30.60
C ARG A 169 -3.72 -116.83 -29.86
N LYS A 170 -3.10 -115.69 -30.21
CA LYS A 170 -1.84 -115.20 -29.60
C LYS A 170 -2.06 -114.48 -28.26
N TYR A 171 -2.38 -115.22 -27.20
CA TYR A 171 -2.81 -114.71 -25.88
C TYR A 171 -1.85 -113.69 -25.22
N LYS A 172 -0.52 -113.95 -25.16
CA LYS A 172 0.46 -113.02 -24.57
C LYS A 172 0.43 -111.64 -25.26
N GLN A 173 0.35 -111.63 -26.60
CA GLN A 173 0.25 -110.39 -27.40
C GLN A 173 -1.11 -109.69 -27.23
N LEU A 174 -2.20 -110.46 -27.07
CA LEU A 174 -3.55 -109.94 -26.83
C LEU A 174 -3.64 -109.14 -25.51
N GLN A 175 -3.02 -109.63 -24.44
CA GLN A 175 -2.98 -108.91 -23.15
C GLN A 175 -2.25 -107.56 -23.26
N LEU A 176 -1.09 -107.52 -23.93
CA LEU A 176 -0.35 -106.28 -24.17
C LEU A 176 -1.18 -105.28 -25.01
N ALA A 177 -1.88 -105.76 -26.03
CA ALA A 177 -2.77 -104.93 -26.84
C ALA A 177 -3.96 -104.37 -26.03
N ARG A 178 -4.55 -105.15 -25.12
CA ARG A 178 -5.58 -104.70 -24.16
C ARG A 178 -5.03 -103.61 -23.22
N LYS A 179 -3.86 -103.82 -22.59
CA LYS A 179 -3.16 -102.82 -21.74
C LYS A 179 -2.91 -101.51 -22.52
N ALA A 180 -2.44 -101.61 -23.77
CA ALA A 180 -2.22 -100.46 -24.65
C ALA A 180 -3.52 -99.68 -25.00
N ARG A 181 -4.64 -100.39 -25.26
CA ARG A 181 -5.97 -99.79 -25.49
C ARG A 181 -6.46 -98.99 -24.27
N ILE A 182 -6.27 -99.51 -23.05
CA ILE A 182 -6.64 -98.83 -21.80
C ILE A 182 -5.77 -97.57 -21.60
N ALA A 183 -4.45 -97.68 -21.76
CA ALA A 183 -3.54 -96.54 -21.67
C ALA A 183 -3.89 -95.42 -22.67
N LEU A 184 -4.30 -95.80 -23.89
CA LEU A 184 -4.74 -94.89 -24.94
C LEU A 184 -6.09 -94.22 -24.59
N ALA A 185 -7.05 -94.95 -24.00
CA ALA A 185 -8.30 -94.39 -23.50
C ALA A 185 -8.06 -93.33 -22.40
N ARG A 186 -7.17 -93.63 -21.43
CA ARG A 186 -6.72 -92.67 -20.39
C ARG A 186 -6.10 -91.41 -21.04
N ARG A 187 -5.25 -91.57 -22.07
CA ARG A 187 -4.67 -90.44 -22.86
C ARG A 187 -5.75 -89.60 -23.58
N ILE A 188 -6.79 -90.22 -24.14
CA ILE A 188 -7.94 -89.51 -24.75
C ILE A 188 -8.72 -88.71 -23.70
N GLN A 189 -9.02 -89.27 -22.53
CA GLN A 189 -9.73 -88.55 -21.47
C GLN A 189 -8.94 -87.33 -20.97
N ARG A 190 -7.63 -87.47 -20.71
CA ARG A 190 -6.75 -86.34 -20.33
C ARG A 190 -6.78 -85.21 -21.38
N ALA A 191 -6.80 -85.56 -22.66
CA ALA A 191 -6.92 -84.60 -23.76
C ALA A 191 -8.34 -83.96 -23.86
N LYS A 192 -9.43 -84.71 -23.62
CA LYS A 192 -10.80 -84.16 -23.50
C LYS A 192 -10.89 -83.14 -22.35
N ARG A 193 -10.45 -83.48 -21.14
CA ARG A 193 -10.42 -82.58 -19.97
C ARG A 193 -9.62 -81.30 -20.28
N SER A 194 -8.48 -81.41 -20.96
CA SER A 194 -7.66 -80.27 -21.40
C SER A 194 -8.38 -79.36 -22.42
N LYS A 195 -9.09 -79.92 -23.40
CA LYS A 195 -9.91 -79.18 -24.37
C LYS A 195 -11.03 -78.39 -23.67
N LEU A 196 -11.70 -78.98 -22.68
CA LEU A 196 -12.75 -78.32 -21.90
C LEU A 196 -12.22 -77.14 -21.06
N ARG A 197 -11.09 -77.33 -20.37
CA ARG A 197 -10.40 -76.27 -19.61
C ARG A 197 -10.08 -75.05 -20.50
N LEU A 198 -9.64 -75.26 -21.75
CA LEU A 198 -9.41 -74.18 -22.71
C LEU A 198 -10.71 -73.51 -23.22
N ARG A 199 -11.81 -74.25 -23.41
CA ARG A 199 -13.14 -73.69 -23.78
C ARG A 199 -13.64 -72.73 -22.69
N ARG A 200 -13.68 -73.19 -21.43
CA ARG A 200 -14.09 -72.38 -20.26
C ARG A 200 -13.22 -71.13 -20.10
N ARG A 201 -11.89 -71.24 -20.28
CA ARG A 201 -10.96 -70.09 -20.22
C ARG A 201 -11.21 -69.04 -21.31
N LEU A 202 -11.59 -69.47 -22.52
CA LEU A 202 -11.90 -68.56 -23.63
C LEU A 202 -13.25 -67.85 -23.43
N GLN A 203 -14.27 -68.56 -22.94
CA GLN A 203 -15.57 -67.99 -22.55
C GLN A 203 -15.42 -66.91 -21.45
N ARG A 204 -14.68 -67.21 -20.37
CA ARG A 204 -14.39 -66.23 -19.30
C ARG A 204 -13.74 -64.95 -19.85
N MET A 205 -12.82 -65.05 -20.82
CA MET A 205 -12.22 -63.87 -21.47
C MET A 205 -13.20 -63.10 -22.38
N GLN A 206 -14.15 -63.76 -23.02
CA GLN A 206 -15.20 -63.10 -23.82
C GLN A 206 -16.21 -62.38 -22.93
N ALA A 207 -16.69 -63.01 -21.86
CA ALA A 207 -17.59 -62.41 -20.88
C ALA A 207 -16.96 -61.17 -20.22
N ALA A 208 -15.69 -61.24 -19.80
CA ALA A 208 -14.97 -60.09 -19.26
C ALA A 208 -14.86 -58.92 -20.27
N ARG A 209 -14.74 -59.19 -21.58
CA ARG A 209 -14.76 -58.16 -22.63
C ARG A 209 -16.15 -57.55 -22.81
N ARG A 210 -17.24 -58.35 -22.77
CA ARG A 210 -18.63 -57.84 -22.81
C ARG A 210 -18.90 -56.91 -21.62
N ARG A 211 -18.66 -57.37 -20.37
CA ARG A 211 -18.79 -56.56 -19.15
C ARG A 211 -17.99 -55.24 -19.22
N ALA A 212 -16.76 -55.29 -19.73
CA ALA A 212 -15.92 -54.09 -19.88
C ALA A 212 -16.41 -53.09 -20.94
N ARG A 213 -17.15 -53.52 -21.97
CA ARG A 213 -17.82 -52.63 -22.95
C ARG A 213 -19.01 -51.92 -22.31
N ILE A 214 -19.89 -52.66 -21.63
CA ILE A 214 -21.07 -52.14 -20.93
C ILE A 214 -20.68 -51.07 -19.90
N LEU A 215 -19.68 -51.36 -19.05
CA LEU A 215 -19.17 -50.39 -18.08
C LEU A 215 -18.56 -49.13 -18.73
N GLN A 216 -18.00 -49.22 -19.94
CA GLN A 216 -17.52 -48.06 -20.68
C GLN A 216 -18.68 -47.23 -21.25
N ALA A 217 -19.74 -47.87 -21.75
CA ALA A 217 -20.95 -47.19 -22.22
C ALA A 217 -21.65 -46.45 -21.08
N ARG A 218 -21.91 -47.11 -19.93
CA ARG A 218 -22.50 -46.47 -18.72
C ARG A 218 -21.66 -45.27 -18.26
N ARG A 219 -20.33 -45.39 -18.26
CA ARG A 219 -19.41 -44.27 -17.94
C ARG A 219 -19.41 -43.13 -18.97
N ARG A 220 -19.76 -43.38 -20.24
CA ARG A 220 -19.96 -42.32 -21.26
C ARG A 220 -21.29 -41.59 -21.01
N ARG A 221 -22.41 -42.32 -20.86
CA ARG A 221 -23.75 -41.76 -20.57
C ARG A 221 -23.72 -40.85 -19.33
N MET A 222 -23.13 -41.31 -18.22
CA MET A 222 -22.99 -40.50 -16.99
C MET A 222 -22.12 -39.23 -17.16
N ARG A 223 -21.14 -39.23 -18.07
CA ARG A 223 -20.35 -38.01 -18.35
C ARG A 223 -21.15 -36.98 -19.14
N LEU A 224 -21.96 -37.41 -20.10
CA LEU A 224 -22.84 -36.53 -20.87
C LEU A 224 -23.91 -35.90 -19.96
N LEU A 225 -24.54 -36.68 -19.08
CA LEU A 225 -25.48 -36.17 -18.07
C LEU A 225 -24.84 -35.11 -17.16
N ARG A 226 -23.64 -35.39 -16.62
CA ARG A 226 -22.87 -34.41 -15.82
C ARG A 226 -22.50 -33.14 -16.59
N LEU A 227 -22.30 -33.21 -17.91
CA LEU A 227 -22.06 -32.03 -18.75
C LEU A 227 -23.34 -31.23 -19.01
N ARG A 228 -24.47 -31.88 -19.28
CA ARG A 228 -25.79 -31.23 -19.41
C ARG A 228 -26.18 -30.50 -18.10
N MET A 229 -26.06 -31.17 -16.96
CA MET A 229 -26.25 -30.58 -15.61
C MET A 229 -25.38 -29.34 -15.39
N ARG A 230 -24.08 -29.41 -15.70
CA ARG A 230 -23.16 -28.26 -15.57
C ARG A 230 -23.53 -27.10 -16.49
N ARG A 231 -24.00 -27.35 -17.73
CA ARG A 231 -24.50 -26.30 -18.62
C ARG A 231 -25.74 -25.61 -18.03
N ARG A 232 -26.73 -26.38 -17.56
CA ARG A 232 -27.95 -25.84 -16.92
C ARG A 232 -27.61 -24.96 -15.70
N LEU A 233 -26.72 -25.42 -14.81
CA LEU A 233 -26.25 -24.65 -13.66
C LEU A 233 -25.50 -23.36 -14.06
N MET A 234 -24.64 -23.40 -15.08
CA MET A 234 -23.95 -22.18 -15.57
C MET A 234 -24.93 -21.16 -16.16
N LEU A 235 -25.97 -21.59 -16.87
CA LEU A 235 -27.01 -20.70 -17.39
C LEU A 235 -27.83 -20.06 -16.27
N MET A 236 -28.22 -20.83 -15.25
CA MET A 236 -28.89 -20.30 -14.05
C MET A 236 -28.01 -19.29 -13.28
N ALA A 237 -26.71 -19.58 -13.13
CA ALA A 237 -25.76 -18.65 -12.54
C ALA A 237 -25.61 -17.35 -13.36
N ARG A 238 -25.59 -17.45 -14.70
CA ARG A 238 -25.55 -16.29 -15.62
C ARG A 238 -26.83 -15.44 -15.50
N ARG A 239 -28.01 -16.06 -15.45
CA ARG A 239 -29.30 -15.36 -15.20
C ARG A 239 -29.29 -14.64 -13.84
N ARG A 240 -28.90 -15.32 -12.75
CA ARG A 240 -28.76 -14.72 -11.41
C ARG A 240 -27.76 -13.55 -11.38
N MET A 241 -26.64 -13.63 -12.10
CA MET A 241 -25.66 -12.54 -12.25
C MET A 241 -26.23 -11.32 -12.98
N ILE A 242 -27.03 -11.52 -14.04
CA ILE A 242 -27.68 -10.44 -14.78
C ILE A 242 -28.74 -9.76 -13.90
N ALA A 243 -29.58 -10.53 -13.19
CA ALA A 243 -30.57 -10.00 -12.25
C ALA A 243 -29.92 -9.16 -11.14
N ARG A 244 -28.85 -9.67 -10.50
CA ARG A 244 -28.06 -8.91 -9.50
C ARG A 244 -27.50 -7.60 -10.08
N ARG A 245 -27.00 -7.60 -11.32
CA ARG A 245 -26.53 -6.36 -11.98
C ARG A 245 -27.66 -5.35 -12.22
N ARG A 246 -28.86 -5.81 -12.63
CA ARG A 246 -30.05 -4.96 -12.77
C ARG A 246 -30.45 -4.33 -11.43
N MET A 247 -30.53 -5.13 -10.35
CA MET A 247 -30.84 -4.64 -9.00
C MET A 247 -29.81 -3.61 -8.49
N ILE A 248 -28.51 -3.85 -8.68
CA ILE A 248 -27.46 -2.89 -8.31
C ILE A 248 -27.60 -1.57 -9.11
N ARG A 249 -28.00 -1.62 -10.39
CA ARG A 249 -28.26 -0.42 -11.21
C ARG A 249 -29.45 0.37 -10.65
N LEU A 250 -30.55 -0.30 -10.30
CA LEU A 250 -31.72 0.32 -9.68
C LEU A 250 -31.41 0.94 -8.31
N GLN A 251 -30.67 0.23 -7.44
CA GLN A 251 -30.22 0.78 -6.16
C GLN A 251 -29.32 2.02 -6.32
N ARG A 252 -28.43 2.03 -7.32
CA ARG A 252 -27.63 3.22 -7.66
C ARG A 252 -28.52 4.38 -8.09
N LEU A 253 -29.52 4.15 -8.94
CA LEU A 253 -30.47 5.18 -9.37
C LEU A 253 -31.30 5.75 -8.20
N LYS A 254 -31.84 4.89 -7.32
CA LYS A 254 -32.53 5.33 -6.08
C LYS A 254 -31.61 6.20 -5.20
N ARG A 255 -30.36 5.78 -4.99
CA ARG A 255 -29.35 6.57 -4.26
C ARG A 255 -29.04 7.92 -4.93
N TYR A 256 -28.94 7.97 -6.27
CA TYR A 256 -28.73 9.22 -7.00
C TYR A 256 -29.91 10.19 -6.87
N ARG A 257 -31.16 9.71 -6.98
CA ARG A 257 -32.37 10.53 -6.76
C ARG A 257 -32.41 11.11 -5.34
N MET A 258 -32.17 10.27 -4.31
CA MET A 258 -32.08 10.71 -2.91
C MET A 258 -30.98 11.76 -2.69
N LEU A 259 -29.78 11.54 -3.23
CA LEU A 259 -28.66 12.49 -3.12
C LEU A 259 -28.94 13.80 -3.88
N ALA A 260 -29.69 13.77 -4.97
CA ALA A 260 -30.13 14.96 -5.68
C ALA A 260 -31.12 15.79 -4.84
N LEU A 261 -32.14 15.15 -4.24
CA LEU A 261 -33.08 15.78 -3.31
C LEU A 261 -32.37 16.41 -2.10
N LEU A 262 -31.45 15.68 -1.46
CA LEU A 262 -30.66 16.21 -0.33
C LEU A 262 -29.78 17.41 -0.75
N ARG A 263 -29.22 17.40 -1.96
CA ARG A 263 -28.48 18.55 -2.52
C ARG A 263 -29.41 19.73 -2.82
N ALA A 264 -30.64 19.50 -3.27
CA ALA A 264 -31.64 20.53 -3.49
C ALA A 264 -32.09 21.17 -2.16
N LYS A 265 -32.46 20.36 -1.15
CA LYS A 265 -32.83 20.84 0.20
C LYS A 265 -31.72 21.67 0.84
N ARG A 266 -30.45 21.21 0.76
CA ARG A 266 -29.28 22.00 1.22
C ARG A 266 -29.11 23.31 0.44
N ARG A 267 -29.31 23.33 -0.88
CA ARG A 267 -29.28 24.57 -1.68
C ARG A 267 -30.38 25.55 -1.24
N ALA A 268 -31.60 25.08 -1.04
CA ALA A 268 -32.71 25.90 -0.54
C ALA A 268 -32.42 26.49 0.86
N GLN A 269 -31.93 25.67 1.80
CA GLN A 269 -31.50 26.12 3.13
C GLN A 269 -30.39 27.19 3.04
N THR A 270 -29.37 26.99 2.21
CA THR A 270 -28.32 28.01 2.02
C THR A 270 -28.85 29.31 1.38
N ARG A 271 -29.87 29.25 0.51
CA ARG A 271 -30.53 30.45 -0.03
C ARG A 271 -31.29 31.19 1.06
N ARG A 272 -32.12 30.51 1.88
CA ARG A 272 -32.85 31.10 3.02
C ARG A 272 -31.88 31.76 4.02
N MET A 273 -30.83 31.05 4.44
CA MET A 273 -29.79 31.59 5.35
C MET A 273 -29.10 32.84 4.77
N MET A 274 -28.79 32.85 3.47
CA MET A 274 -28.18 34.00 2.79
C MET A 274 -29.12 35.21 2.70
N LEU A 275 -30.43 35.00 2.55
CA LEU A 275 -31.44 36.07 2.57
C LEU A 275 -31.57 36.68 3.99
N LEU A 276 -31.66 35.84 5.03
CA LEU A 276 -31.70 36.29 6.42
C LEU A 276 -30.43 37.09 6.79
N MET A 277 -29.25 36.64 6.35
CA MET A 277 -28.01 37.41 6.53
C MET A 277 -28.02 38.74 5.77
N LYS A 278 -28.62 38.82 4.57
CA LYS A 278 -28.78 40.08 3.82
C LYS A 278 -29.69 41.05 4.57
N GLN A 279 -30.84 40.59 5.08
CA GLN A 279 -31.76 41.40 5.88
C GLN A 279 -31.12 41.92 7.17
N LYS A 280 -30.51 41.03 7.99
CA LYS A 280 -29.80 41.43 9.23
C LYS A 280 -28.68 42.45 8.95
N PHE A 281 -27.98 42.33 7.82
CA PHE A 281 -26.96 43.29 7.43
C PHE A 281 -27.53 44.66 7.02
N LEU A 282 -28.67 44.69 6.30
CA LEU A 282 -29.35 45.92 5.91
C LEU A 282 -29.93 46.67 7.13
N LEU A 283 -30.55 45.96 8.08
CA LEU A 283 -31.03 46.55 9.34
C LEU A 283 -29.87 47.19 10.13
N LYS A 284 -28.72 46.49 10.23
CA LYS A 284 -27.52 47.01 10.87
C LYS A 284 -26.94 48.25 10.17
N LEU A 285 -27.10 48.37 8.85
CA LEU A 285 -26.74 49.58 8.10
C LEU A 285 -27.70 50.74 8.39
N LYS A 286 -29.03 50.51 8.36
CA LYS A 286 -30.04 51.52 8.72
C LYS A 286 -29.78 52.08 10.13
N ALA A 287 -29.59 51.21 11.13
CA ALA A 287 -29.31 51.58 12.51
C ALA A 287 -27.97 52.33 12.70
N LEU A 288 -26.96 52.08 11.86
CA LEU A 288 -25.71 52.85 11.89
C LEU A 288 -25.86 54.23 11.24
N LYS A 289 -26.68 54.36 10.18
CA LYS A 289 -26.97 55.64 9.51
C LYS A 289 -27.71 56.59 10.46
N SER A 290 -28.78 56.12 11.11
CA SER A 290 -29.55 56.93 12.08
C SER A 290 -28.68 57.38 13.26
N ARG A 291 -27.94 56.46 13.90
CA ARG A 291 -27.00 56.78 14.99
C ARG A 291 -25.93 57.81 14.59
N PHE A 292 -25.53 57.86 13.31
CA PHE A 292 -24.59 58.88 12.81
C PHE A 292 -25.28 60.24 12.64
N GLN A 293 -26.49 60.29 12.06
CA GLN A 293 -27.30 61.50 11.92
C GLN A 293 -27.61 62.13 13.29
N SER A 294 -28.09 61.36 14.27
CA SER A 294 -28.37 61.86 15.63
C SER A 294 -27.13 62.47 16.30
N ARG A 295 -25.93 61.91 16.06
CA ARG A 295 -24.66 62.47 16.57
C ARG A 295 -24.25 63.76 15.85
N ARG A 296 -24.56 63.92 14.56
CA ARG A 296 -24.34 65.17 13.81
C ARG A 296 -25.24 66.29 14.35
N LEU A 297 -26.52 66.00 14.61
CA LEU A 297 -27.47 66.92 15.23
C LEU A 297 -27.06 67.33 16.65
N ARG A 298 -26.67 66.38 17.52
CA ARG A 298 -26.15 66.69 18.87
C ARG A 298 -24.90 67.60 18.84
N ARG A 299 -24.00 67.42 17.86
CA ARG A 299 -22.84 68.31 17.66
C ARG A 299 -23.26 69.72 17.23
N ARG A 300 -24.23 69.88 16.32
CA ARG A 300 -24.82 71.19 15.95
C ARG A 300 -25.43 71.89 17.17
N ARG A 301 -26.31 71.22 17.91
CA ARG A 301 -26.95 71.76 19.13
C ARG A 301 -25.91 72.25 20.17
N LEU A 302 -24.83 71.50 20.40
CA LEU A 302 -23.76 71.93 21.31
C LEU A 302 -22.88 73.08 20.76
N LYS A 303 -22.72 73.22 19.44
CA LYS A 303 -22.02 74.39 18.85
C LYS A 303 -22.85 75.65 19.15
N ILE A 304 -24.15 75.62 18.86
CA ILE A 304 -25.10 76.72 19.12
C ILE A 304 -25.15 77.07 20.62
N ARG A 305 -25.29 76.07 21.51
CA ARG A 305 -25.28 76.31 22.97
C ARG A 305 -23.96 76.92 23.45
N SER A 306 -22.81 76.49 22.90
CA SER A 306 -21.52 77.08 23.24
C SER A 306 -21.39 78.53 22.78
N TYR A 307 -21.95 78.89 21.62
CA TYR A 307 -21.98 80.26 21.11
C TYR A 307 -22.83 81.17 22.00
N ARG A 308 -24.08 80.76 22.30
CA ARG A 308 -24.99 81.52 23.19
C ARG A 308 -24.37 81.80 24.57
N ILE A 309 -23.65 80.83 25.16
CA ILE A 309 -23.01 81.00 26.47
C ILE A 309 -21.76 81.89 26.39
N ARG A 310 -20.94 81.80 25.33
CA ARG A 310 -19.83 82.76 25.11
C ARG A 310 -20.35 84.19 24.99
N ALA A 311 -21.44 84.41 24.24
CA ALA A 311 -22.05 85.74 24.11
C ALA A 311 -22.56 86.29 25.45
N ARG A 312 -23.14 85.44 26.32
CA ARG A 312 -23.51 85.81 27.70
C ARG A 312 -22.28 86.12 28.56
N GLN A 313 -21.23 85.29 28.50
CA GLN A 313 -19.97 85.52 29.23
C GLN A 313 -19.30 86.84 28.80
N GLY A 314 -19.28 87.13 27.50
CA GLY A 314 -18.75 88.39 26.94
C GLY A 314 -19.51 89.61 27.46
N ARG A 315 -20.86 89.56 27.53
CA ARG A 315 -21.66 90.63 28.14
C ARG A 315 -21.31 90.86 29.61
N MET A 316 -21.18 89.79 30.41
CA MET A 316 -20.75 89.91 31.82
C MET A 316 -19.33 90.49 31.95
N ALA A 317 -18.41 90.15 31.04
CA ALA A 317 -17.06 90.71 31.02
C ALA A 317 -17.04 92.22 30.71
N ARG A 318 -17.84 92.67 29.74
CA ARG A 318 -18.04 94.11 29.46
C ARG A 318 -18.64 94.84 30.66
N GLN A 319 -19.64 94.26 31.32
CA GLN A 319 -20.23 94.82 32.55
C GLN A 319 -19.19 94.93 33.69
N LEU A 320 -18.34 93.92 33.89
CA LEU A 320 -17.24 94.00 34.86
C LEU A 320 -16.21 95.07 34.50
N SER A 321 -15.89 95.26 33.22
CA SER A 321 -15.01 96.36 32.77
C SER A 321 -15.64 97.73 33.06
N SER A 322 -16.93 97.92 32.77
CA SER A 322 -17.66 99.15 33.07
C SER A 322 -17.73 99.45 34.57
N ILE A 323 -18.08 98.45 35.40
CA ILE A 323 -18.11 98.61 36.87
C ILE A 323 -16.71 98.90 37.42
N ARG A 324 -15.65 98.27 36.90
CA ARG A 324 -14.26 98.59 37.26
C ARG A 324 -13.89 100.05 36.95
N ARG A 325 -14.19 100.54 35.74
CA ARG A 325 -13.96 101.95 35.38
C ARG A 325 -14.71 102.91 36.30
N ARG A 326 -15.98 102.63 36.60
CA ARG A 326 -16.78 103.40 37.57
C ARG A 326 -16.17 103.38 38.97
N LEU A 327 -15.74 102.22 39.47
CA LEU A 327 -15.07 102.11 40.78
C LEU A 327 -13.75 102.89 40.84
N VAL A 328 -12.94 102.88 39.78
CA VAL A 328 -11.70 103.69 39.68
C VAL A 328 -12.02 105.18 39.69
N SER A 329 -12.97 105.63 38.87
CA SER A 329 -13.42 107.04 38.86
C SER A 329 -13.95 107.47 40.24
N LEU A 330 -14.77 106.63 40.88
CA LEU A 330 -15.34 106.92 42.20
C LEU A 330 -14.26 106.92 43.29
N SER A 331 -13.24 106.05 43.20
CA SER A 331 -12.09 106.09 44.12
C SER A 331 -11.28 107.39 43.99
N LYS A 332 -11.04 107.89 42.76
CA LYS A 332 -10.40 109.20 42.51
C LYS A 332 -11.22 110.35 43.11
N ARG A 333 -12.54 110.36 42.90
CA ARG A 333 -13.44 111.37 43.51
C ARG A 333 -13.42 111.32 45.05
N MET A 334 -13.38 110.13 45.64
CA MET A 334 -13.24 109.98 47.09
C MET A 334 -11.89 110.50 47.62
N THR A 335 -10.78 110.31 46.88
CA THR A 335 -9.48 110.87 47.29
C THR A 335 -9.50 112.40 47.23
N TYR A 336 -10.10 112.97 46.19
CA TYR A 336 -10.26 114.42 46.04
C TYR A 336 -11.10 115.03 47.19
N TYR A 337 -12.31 114.54 47.45
CA TYR A 337 -13.15 115.05 48.54
C TYR A 337 -12.61 114.74 49.94
N SER A 338 -11.74 113.74 50.11
CA SER A 338 -11.07 113.47 51.38
C SER A 338 -9.98 114.48 51.71
N ARG A 339 -9.40 115.15 50.70
CA ARG A 339 -8.41 116.22 50.88
C ARG A 339 -9.06 117.58 51.09
N ASN A 340 -10.26 117.79 50.54
CA ASN A 340 -10.90 119.10 50.46
C ASN A 340 -12.03 119.23 51.50
N ARG A 341 -11.73 119.79 52.69
CA ARG A 341 -12.62 119.79 53.89
C ARG A 341 -14.06 120.24 53.59
N ARG A 342 -14.26 121.25 52.73
CA ARG A 342 -15.59 121.76 52.33
C ARG A 342 -16.53 120.67 51.76
N TYR A 343 -16.00 119.61 51.15
CA TYR A 343 -16.79 118.54 50.52
C TYR A 343 -16.87 117.25 51.34
N ALA A 344 -16.37 117.22 52.57
CA ALA A 344 -16.34 116.03 53.42
C ALA A 344 -17.74 115.41 53.65
N ARG A 345 -18.79 116.25 53.73
CA ARG A 345 -20.21 115.83 53.86
C ARG A 345 -20.69 114.88 52.76
N PHE A 346 -20.04 114.84 51.59
CA PHE A 346 -20.41 113.94 50.48
C PHE A 346 -19.76 112.53 50.55
N LEU A 347 -18.75 112.33 51.40
CA LEU A 347 -18.03 111.06 51.52
C LEU A 347 -18.91 109.86 51.94
N PRO A 348 -19.88 109.98 52.87
CA PRO A 348 -20.79 108.88 53.22
C PRO A 348 -21.62 108.39 52.01
N ARG A 349 -22.17 109.32 51.21
CA ARG A 349 -22.92 109.00 49.98
C ARG A 349 -22.03 108.24 48.98
N LEU A 350 -20.78 108.67 48.79
CA LEU A 350 -19.82 107.95 47.93
C LEU A 350 -19.45 106.56 48.45
N ARG A 351 -19.32 106.38 49.78
CA ARG A 351 -19.10 105.06 50.41
C ARG A 351 -20.28 104.11 50.12
N VAL A 352 -21.52 104.59 50.18
CA VAL A 352 -22.72 103.82 49.81
C VAL A 352 -22.70 103.41 48.33
N PHE A 353 -22.44 104.35 47.40
CA PHE A 353 -22.30 104.02 45.97
C PHE A 353 -21.18 103.01 45.70
N ARG A 354 -20.03 103.13 46.36
CA ARG A 354 -18.92 102.16 46.26
C ARG A 354 -19.35 100.77 46.75
N ARG A 355 -20.05 100.67 47.89
CA ARG A 355 -20.62 99.41 48.42
C ARG A 355 -21.61 98.78 47.42
N GLN A 356 -22.51 99.58 46.83
CA GLN A 356 -23.46 99.11 45.82
C GLN A 356 -22.75 98.60 44.54
N LEU A 357 -21.77 99.34 44.01
CA LEU A 357 -20.97 98.90 42.86
C LEU A 357 -20.18 97.61 43.14
N MET A 358 -19.63 97.46 44.35
CA MET A 358 -18.96 96.22 44.78
C MET A 358 -19.93 95.04 44.89
N LYS A 359 -21.14 95.23 45.45
CA LYS A 359 -22.22 94.20 45.44
C LYS A 359 -22.58 93.79 44.01
N ARG A 360 -22.77 94.76 43.10
CA ARG A 360 -23.01 94.50 41.66
C ARG A 360 -21.83 93.74 41.01
N ALA A 361 -20.59 94.13 41.29
CA ALA A 361 -19.39 93.46 40.79
C ALA A 361 -19.30 91.99 41.26
N LYS A 362 -19.60 91.71 42.53
CA LYS A 362 -19.65 90.35 43.11
C LYS A 362 -20.67 89.48 42.35
N MET A 363 -21.88 89.98 42.13
CA MET A 363 -22.92 89.26 41.38
C MET A 363 -22.53 88.98 39.92
N VAL A 364 -21.99 89.97 39.20
CA VAL A 364 -21.57 89.77 37.80
C VAL A 364 -20.38 88.80 37.71
N ARG A 365 -19.45 88.83 38.68
CA ARG A 365 -18.32 87.88 38.78
C ARG A 365 -18.81 86.44 39.00
N VAL A 366 -19.79 86.21 39.87
CA VAL A 366 -20.40 84.88 40.08
C VAL A 366 -21.06 84.37 38.79
N ARG A 367 -21.89 85.19 38.13
CA ARG A 367 -22.53 84.84 36.85
C ARG A 367 -21.50 84.54 35.75
N TRP A 368 -20.41 85.31 35.67
CA TRP A 368 -19.31 85.06 34.73
C TRP A 368 -18.61 83.72 35.01
N PHE A 369 -18.37 83.37 36.28
CA PHE A 369 -17.77 82.09 36.67
C PHE A 369 -18.69 80.90 36.34
N GLN A 370 -20.00 81.02 36.59
CA GLN A 370 -20.99 80.02 36.16
C GLN A 370 -20.98 79.80 34.64
N TYR A 371 -20.83 80.85 33.83
CA TYR A 371 -20.67 80.67 32.38
C TYR A 371 -19.33 80.00 31.99
N ARG A 372 -18.24 80.28 32.72
CA ARG A 372 -16.94 79.60 32.53
C ARG A 372 -17.05 78.10 32.83
N THR A 373 -17.69 77.69 33.92
CA THR A 373 -17.90 76.27 34.25
C THR A 373 -18.84 75.59 33.25
N GLN A 374 -19.93 76.23 32.82
CA GLN A 374 -20.81 75.73 31.76
C GLN A 374 -20.06 75.52 30.43
N LEU A 375 -19.17 76.43 30.03
CA LEU A 375 -18.34 76.26 28.82
C LEU A 375 -17.35 75.11 28.95
N SER A 376 -16.75 74.90 30.13
CA SER A 376 -15.86 73.75 30.36
C SER A 376 -16.61 72.41 30.22
N SER A 377 -17.84 72.31 30.74
CA SER A 377 -18.67 71.10 30.61
C SER A 377 -19.08 70.85 29.15
N ILE A 378 -19.37 71.90 28.39
CA ILE A 378 -19.67 71.80 26.95
C ILE A 378 -18.43 71.39 26.15
N ARG A 379 -17.23 71.92 26.47
CA ARG A 379 -15.96 71.48 25.87
C ARG A 379 -15.72 69.98 26.14
N ARG A 380 -15.92 69.50 27.38
CA ARG A 380 -15.86 68.05 27.72
C ARG A 380 -16.86 67.23 26.88
N ARG A 381 -18.13 67.66 26.79
CA ARG A 381 -19.18 67.00 25.98
C ARG A 381 -18.84 66.98 24.48
N GLN A 382 -18.26 68.06 23.94
CA GLN A 382 -17.79 68.14 22.55
C GLN A 382 -16.62 67.18 22.28
N ARG A 383 -15.59 67.14 23.14
CA ARG A 383 -14.47 66.17 23.06
C ARG A 383 -14.98 64.72 23.07
N MET A 384 -15.89 64.38 23.98
CA MET A 384 -16.49 63.04 24.05
C MET A 384 -17.31 62.67 22.81
N LEU A 385 -18.07 63.61 22.22
CA LEU A 385 -18.76 63.37 20.96
C LEU A 385 -17.81 63.19 19.78
N PHE A 386 -16.71 63.95 19.72
CA PHE A 386 -15.67 63.78 18.70
C PHE A 386 -15.02 62.40 18.77
N LEU A 387 -14.61 61.94 19.96
CA LEU A 387 -14.08 60.59 20.17
C LEU A 387 -15.11 59.51 19.78
N ARG A 388 -16.38 59.68 20.16
CA ARG A 388 -17.48 58.79 19.76
C ARG A 388 -17.71 58.80 18.24
N GLN A 389 -17.52 59.93 17.55
CA GLN A 389 -17.55 60.03 16.08
C GLN A 389 -16.34 59.31 15.45
N LYS A 390 -15.12 59.53 15.92
CA LYS A 390 -13.88 58.87 15.43
C LYS A 390 -13.98 57.33 15.56
N ARG A 391 -14.45 56.82 16.72
CA ARG A 391 -14.73 55.39 16.93
C ARG A 391 -15.81 54.84 15.97
N ALA A 392 -16.92 55.56 15.78
CA ALA A 392 -17.98 55.15 14.84
C ALA A 392 -17.50 55.12 13.38
N LEU A 393 -16.68 56.08 12.96
CA LEU A 393 -16.13 56.14 11.61
C LEU A 393 -15.12 55.01 11.35
N LYS A 394 -14.30 54.65 12.34
CA LYS A 394 -13.44 53.45 12.32
C LYS A 394 -14.28 52.17 12.15
N MET A 395 -15.36 52.01 12.93
CA MET A 395 -16.28 50.88 12.78
C MET A 395 -16.98 50.84 11.42
N TRP A 396 -17.43 51.98 10.89
CA TRP A 396 -18.09 52.07 9.58
C TRP A 396 -17.13 51.71 8.44
N ARG A 397 -15.90 52.24 8.45
CA ARG A 397 -14.84 51.85 7.50
C ARG A 397 -14.55 50.34 7.56
N ALA A 398 -14.48 49.76 8.76
CA ALA A 398 -14.32 48.31 8.94
C ALA A 398 -15.52 47.50 8.41
N LEU A 399 -16.75 47.98 8.61
CA LEU A 399 -17.96 47.37 8.08
C LEU A 399 -18.00 47.41 6.54
N GLN A 400 -17.59 48.53 5.92
CA GLN A 400 -17.48 48.63 4.45
C GLN A 400 -16.41 47.69 3.89
N ARG A 401 -15.26 47.54 4.56
CA ARG A 401 -14.25 46.51 4.22
C ARG A 401 -14.84 45.08 4.31
N LYS A 402 -15.61 44.78 5.36
CA LYS A 402 -16.36 43.50 5.49
C LYS A 402 -17.43 43.33 4.38
N ARG A 403 -18.12 44.39 3.97
CA ARG A 403 -19.08 44.38 2.84
C ARG A 403 -18.40 44.08 1.51
N ARG A 404 -17.31 44.78 1.17
CA ARG A 404 -16.54 44.56 -0.06
C ARG A 404 -16.00 43.13 -0.12
N THR A 405 -15.39 42.62 0.96
CA THR A 405 -14.88 41.24 1.02
C THR A 405 -15.99 40.18 0.94
N PHE A 406 -17.16 40.41 1.54
CA PHE A 406 -18.33 39.53 1.41
C PHE A 406 -18.87 39.49 -0.03
N LEU A 407 -19.04 40.65 -0.68
CA LEU A 407 -19.48 40.74 -2.07
C LEU A 407 -18.48 40.09 -3.04
N LEU A 408 -17.17 40.27 -2.81
CA LEU A 408 -16.11 39.59 -3.58
C LEU A 408 -16.13 38.07 -3.38
N LYS A 409 -16.32 37.57 -2.15
CA LYS A 409 -16.51 36.13 -1.88
C LYS A 409 -17.76 35.58 -2.59
N MET A 410 -18.84 36.36 -2.67
CA MET A 410 -20.06 36.00 -3.39
C MET A 410 -19.88 35.97 -4.91
N ARG A 411 -19.27 37.01 -5.51
CA ARG A 411 -18.91 37.02 -6.96
C ARG A 411 -18.00 35.85 -7.32
N LYS A 412 -16.91 35.61 -6.56
CA LYS A 412 -15.99 34.48 -6.79
C LYS A 412 -16.68 33.11 -6.67
N ARG A 413 -17.71 32.96 -5.83
CA ARG A 413 -18.53 31.73 -5.76
C ARG A 413 -19.45 31.56 -6.97
N ARG A 414 -20.10 32.62 -7.48
CA ARG A 414 -20.92 32.53 -8.72
C ARG A 414 -20.06 32.18 -9.94
N ILE A 415 -18.93 32.85 -10.16
CA ILE A 415 -18.05 32.63 -11.32
C ILE A 415 -17.49 31.20 -11.37
N ARG A 416 -17.11 30.62 -10.22
CA ARG A 416 -16.66 29.21 -10.14
C ARG A 416 -17.75 28.18 -10.46
N VAL A 417 -19.04 28.53 -10.31
CA VAL A 417 -20.16 27.64 -10.66
C VAL A 417 -20.55 27.81 -12.14
N GLY A 418 -20.42 29.02 -12.69
CA GLY A 418 -20.61 29.29 -14.12
C GLY A 418 -19.60 28.58 -15.02
N LYS A 419 -18.28 28.79 -14.79
CA LYS A 419 -17.23 28.14 -15.62
C LYS A 419 -17.32 26.61 -15.62
N LYS A 420 -17.64 26.00 -14.48
CA LYS A 420 -17.87 24.54 -14.36
C LYS A 420 -19.14 24.01 -15.05
N ARG A 421 -20.04 24.87 -15.52
CA ARG A 421 -21.18 24.46 -16.38
C ARG A 421 -20.86 24.60 -17.87
N GLY A 422 -20.13 25.64 -18.27
CA GLY A 422 -19.71 25.83 -19.67
C GLY A 422 -18.72 24.75 -20.16
N GLU A 423 -17.74 24.39 -19.33
CA GLU A 423 -16.69 23.40 -19.69
C GLU A 423 -17.20 21.96 -19.86
N ILE A 424 -18.46 21.66 -19.50
CA ILE A 424 -19.04 20.31 -19.58
C ILE A 424 -19.83 20.09 -20.88
N LEU A 425 -20.21 21.15 -21.60
CA LEU A 425 -21.11 21.08 -22.77
C LEU A 425 -20.43 21.23 -24.14
N LYS A 426 -19.10 21.47 -24.20
CA LYS A 426 -18.37 21.65 -25.47
C LYS A 426 -17.19 20.67 -25.64
N LYS A 427 -17.48 19.36 -25.72
CA LYS A 427 -16.52 18.34 -26.21
C LYS A 427 -17.20 17.25 -27.05
N LYS A 428 -17.31 17.50 -28.36
CA LYS A 428 -17.33 16.43 -29.39
C LYS A 428 -15.87 15.95 -29.64
N PRO A 429 -15.65 14.71 -30.10
CA PRO A 429 -14.32 14.22 -30.42
C PRO A 429 -13.90 14.66 -31.84
N ALA A 430 -12.74 15.30 -31.97
CA ALA A 430 -12.08 15.52 -33.26
C ALA A 430 -10.94 14.51 -33.45
N THR A 431 -10.74 14.11 -34.71
CA THR A 431 -9.78 13.10 -35.17
C THR A 431 -8.36 13.66 -35.32
N LYS A 432 -7.42 12.76 -35.64
CA LYS A 432 -5.96 12.96 -35.71
C LYS A 432 -5.55 14.02 -36.75
N ASN A 433 -4.44 14.75 -36.50
CA ASN A 433 -3.17 14.55 -37.22
C ASN A 433 -2.03 15.51 -36.77
N LEU A 434 -0.85 14.94 -36.49
CA LEU A 434 0.53 15.52 -36.56
C LEU A 434 0.83 16.80 -35.70
N PRO A 435 2.11 17.22 -35.48
CA PRO A 435 3.38 16.76 -36.07
C PRO A 435 4.41 16.18 -35.07
N LYS A 436 5.56 15.74 -35.63
CA LYS A 436 6.81 15.46 -34.89
C LYS A 436 7.69 16.72 -34.87
N THR A 437 8.06 17.24 -33.71
CA THR A 437 9.35 17.88 -33.36
C THR A 437 9.29 18.41 -31.92
N ILE A 438 10.39 18.97 -31.40
CA ILE A 438 10.56 19.45 -30.02
C ILE A 438 10.73 18.30 -28.99
N LYS A 439 11.84 17.57 -29.16
CA LYS A 439 12.69 17.22 -28.01
C LYS A 439 13.47 18.48 -27.58
N GLU A 440 14.24 18.40 -26.50
CA GLU A 440 15.22 19.43 -26.08
C GLU A 440 14.64 20.75 -25.55
N LYS A 441 14.01 20.69 -24.36
CA LYS A 441 14.06 21.78 -23.35
C LYS A 441 13.52 21.41 -21.95
N THR A 442 12.94 20.21 -21.77
CA THR A 442 12.43 19.73 -20.48
C THR A 442 13.49 19.11 -19.54
N ASP A 443 14.69 18.82 -20.03
CA ASP A 443 15.67 17.96 -19.35
C ASP A 443 16.44 18.58 -18.17
N THR A 444 16.46 19.91 -18.01
CA THR A 444 17.28 20.56 -16.97
C THR A 444 16.71 20.44 -15.56
N ALA A 445 15.38 20.34 -15.41
CA ALA A 445 14.73 20.28 -14.10
C ALA A 445 14.51 18.83 -13.58
N SER A 446 14.54 17.82 -14.45
CA SER A 446 14.47 16.40 -14.07
C SER A 446 15.73 15.94 -13.30
N LYS A 447 16.90 16.45 -13.70
CA LYS A 447 18.23 16.07 -13.20
C LYS A 447 18.40 16.16 -11.66
N VAL A 448 17.66 17.01 -10.96
CA VAL A 448 17.84 17.19 -9.50
C VAL A 448 17.06 16.16 -8.67
N LEU A 449 15.88 15.71 -9.11
CA LEU A 449 15.17 14.58 -8.47
C LEU A 449 15.82 13.24 -8.82
N HIS A 450 16.62 13.18 -9.90
CA HIS A 450 17.49 12.04 -10.22
C HIS A 450 18.71 11.90 -9.29
N SER A 451 18.96 12.87 -8.38
CA SER A 451 19.94 12.69 -7.28
C SER A 451 19.45 11.72 -6.19
N ALA A 452 18.19 11.27 -6.25
CA ALA A 452 17.67 10.23 -5.37
C ALA A 452 18.22 8.86 -5.74
N ASP A 453 18.44 7.99 -4.75
CA ASP A 453 18.79 6.58 -4.99
C ASP A 453 17.68 5.82 -5.71
N LEU A 454 16.42 6.24 -5.50
CA LEU A 454 15.19 5.73 -6.12
C LEU A 454 14.17 6.87 -6.23
N TYR A 455 13.54 7.03 -7.40
CA TYR A 455 12.55 8.07 -7.66
C TYR A 455 11.41 7.61 -8.59
N TRP A 456 10.17 7.68 -8.11
CA TRP A 456 8.96 7.41 -8.90
C TRP A 456 8.19 8.70 -9.20
N SER A 457 8.17 9.09 -10.48
CA SER A 457 7.36 10.20 -11.02
C SER A 457 5.91 9.79 -11.28
N PHE A 458 5.66 8.52 -11.66
CA PHE A 458 4.40 7.97 -12.17
C PHE A 458 3.96 8.42 -13.58
N GLU A 459 4.75 9.24 -14.27
CA GLU A 459 4.50 9.63 -15.67
C GLU A 459 4.62 8.40 -16.60
N ASP A 460 5.66 7.57 -16.45
CA ASP A 460 5.94 6.38 -17.29
C ASP A 460 5.06 5.14 -16.97
N SER A 461 3.84 5.36 -16.49
CA SER A 461 3.00 4.27 -16.00
C SER A 461 2.27 3.51 -17.12
N ALA A 462 2.43 2.19 -17.14
CA ALA A 462 1.79 1.30 -18.12
C ALA A 462 1.13 0.11 -17.42
N GLY A 463 -0.16 -0.13 -17.71
CA GLY A 463 -0.86 -1.35 -17.29
C GLY A 463 -0.96 -1.58 -15.76
N GLY A 464 -0.99 -0.53 -14.95
CA GLY A 464 -1.00 -0.65 -13.47
C GLY A 464 0.37 -0.86 -12.83
N VAL A 465 1.43 -0.61 -13.60
CA VAL A 465 2.82 -0.66 -13.16
C VAL A 465 3.50 0.69 -13.46
N SER A 466 4.34 1.15 -12.55
CA SER A 466 5.23 2.29 -12.73
C SER A 466 6.68 1.86 -12.46
N HIS A 467 7.64 2.59 -13.00
CA HIS A 467 9.07 2.33 -12.79
C HIS A 467 9.71 3.52 -12.08
N ASP A 468 10.74 3.25 -11.28
CA ASP A 468 11.60 4.31 -10.77
C ASP A 468 12.58 4.75 -11.87
N ALA A 469 12.76 6.06 -12.03
CA ALA A 469 13.54 6.64 -13.12
C ALA A 469 15.05 6.28 -13.05
N VAL A 470 15.57 6.02 -11.85
CA VAL A 470 17.01 5.87 -11.60
C VAL A 470 17.46 4.42 -11.73
N ARG A 471 16.84 3.48 -10.99
CA ARG A 471 17.21 2.06 -10.98
C ARG A 471 16.17 1.16 -11.67
N LYS A 472 15.22 1.74 -12.40
CA LYS A 472 14.12 1.04 -13.13
C LYS A 472 13.32 0.11 -12.21
N ARG A 473 13.21 0.45 -10.93
CA ARG A 473 12.57 -0.41 -9.91
C ARG A 473 11.04 -0.38 -10.01
N VAL A 474 10.44 -1.56 -10.07
CA VAL A 474 9.01 -1.74 -10.37
C VAL A 474 8.13 -1.41 -9.17
N ALA A 475 7.32 -0.34 -9.28
CA ALA A 475 6.20 -0.05 -8.40
C ALA A 475 4.90 -0.67 -8.95
N ARG A 476 4.21 -1.48 -8.14
CA ARG A 476 2.97 -2.15 -8.54
C ARG A 476 1.77 -1.50 -7.88
N LEU A 477 0.82 -1.02 -8.69
CA LEU A 477 -0.45 -0.50 -8.22
C LEU A 477 -1.42 -1.67 -8.05
N MET A 478 -1.97 -1.81 -6.84
CA MET A 478 -2.71 -2.99 -6.39
C MET A 478 -4.06 -2.61 -5.79
N GLY A 479 -5.01 -3.56 -5.79
CA GLY A 479 -6.31 -3.38 -5.14
C GLY A 479 -7.18 -2.26 -5.74
N GLY A 480 -7.03 -1.96 -7.03
CA GLY A 480 -7.75 -0.88 -7.71
C GLY A 480 -7.05 0.48 -7.67
N ALA A 481 -5.84 0.57 -7.11
CA ALA A 481 -4.99 1.72 -7.34
C ALA A 481 -4.63 1.85 -8.84
N ARG A 482 -4.59 3.08 -9.34
CA ARG A 482 -4.28 3.40 -10.75
C ARG A 482 -3.57 4.74 -10.84
N VAL A 483 -2.93 5.03 -11.96
CA VAL A 483 -2.42 6.37 -12.24
C VAL A 483 -3.51 7.19 -12.94
N VAL A 484 -3.66 8.44 -12.52
CA VAL A 484 -4.71 9.37 -13.00
C VAL A 484 -4.06 10.70 -13.33
N SER A 485 -4.41 11.29 -14.48
CA SER A 485 -3.97 12.66 -14.81
C SER A 485 -4.73 13.66 -13.95
N THR A 486 -4.01 14.43 -13.13
CA THR A 486 -4.58 15.43 -12.23
C THR A 486 -4.24 16.84 -12.71
N SER A 487 -5.27 17.70 -12.79
CA SER A 487 -5.13 19.06 -13.31
C SER A 487 -4.09 19.89 -12.54
N GLY A 488 -3.01 20.26 -13.23
CA GLY A 488 -1.88 21.01 -12.67
C GLY A 488 -0.88 20.17 -11.87
N ARG A 489 -0.92 18.83 -11.98
CA ARG A 489 0.13 17.96 -11.38
C ARG A 489 0.74 16.88 -12.27
N GLY A 490 0.18 16.58 -13.43
CA GLY A 490 0.65 15.50 -14.30
C GLY A 490 -0.02 14.18 -13.92
N HIS A 491 0.66 13.06 -14.16
CA HIS A 491 0.20 11.74 -13.79
C HIS A 491 0.53 11.43 -12.32
N VAL A 492 -0.49 11.17 -11.51
CA VAL A 492 -0.34 10.87 -10.07
C VAL A 492 -0.95 9.50 -9.76
N ALA A 493 -0.38 8.78 -8.79
CA ALA A 493 -0.94 7.51 -8.35
C ALA A 493 -2.08 7.73 -7.35
N ASP A 494 -3.25 7.18 -7.66
CA ASP A 494 -4.49 7.31 -6.90
C ASP A 494 -4.90 5.95 -6.32
N THR A 495 -5.13 5.89 -5.01
CA THR A 495 -5.64 4.68 -4.32
C THR A 495 -7.13 4.76 -3.95
N SER A 496 -7.82 5.83 -4.35
CA SER A 496 -9.10 6.24 -3.77
C SER A 496 -10.29 5.32 -4.07
N GLU A 497 -10.49 4.87 -5.31
CA GLU A 497 -11.73 4.18 -5.73
C GLU A 497 -12.02 2.86 -5.00
N ALA A 498 -11.00 2.18 -4.45
CA ALA A 498 -11.15 0.82 -3.92
C ALA A 498 -10.37 0.56 -2.60
N LYS A 499 -9.83 1.60 -1.94
CA LYS A 499 -8.78 1.46 -0.92
C LYS A 499 -7.62 0.58 -1.42
N GLY A 500 -7.12 0.97 -2.59
CA GLY A 500 -5.95 0.36 -3.22
C GLY A 500 -4.68 0.63 -2.43
N TRP A 501 -3.57 0.08 -2.90
CA TRP A 501 -2.25 0.33 -2.32
C TRP A 501 -1.18 0.23 -3.41
N ILE A 502 0.00 0.75 -3.15
CA ILE A 502 1.15 0.65 -4.06
C ILE A 502 2.25 -0.11 -3.33
N SER A 503 2.80 -1.14 -3.97
CA SER A 503 3.99 -1.85 -3.47
C SER A 503 5.20 -1.38 -4.26
N LEU A 504 6.16 -0.73 -3.59
CA LEU A 504 7.43 -0.27 -4.18
C LEU A 504 8.49 -1.40 -4.21
N GLY A 505 8.08 -2.61 -3.83
CA GLY A 505 8.89 -3.82 -3.84
C GLY A 505 9.51 -4.17 -2.49
N ASP A 506 10.29 -5.25 -2.51
CA ASP A 506 11.01 -5.78 -1.36
C ASP A 506 12.37 -5.08 -1.19
N PHE A 507 12.69 -4.69 0.03
CA PHE A 507 13.93 -4.00 0.42
C PHE A 507 14.80 -4.84 1.36
N LYS A 508 14.50 -6.13 1.57
CA LYS A 508 15.22 -7.00 2.52
C LYS A 508 16.74 -6.86 2.44
N GLY A 509 17.35 -6.52 3.57
CA GLY A 509 18.80 -6.30 3.69
C GLY A 509 19.29 -5.02 3.00
N LYS A 510 18.46 -3.98 2.96
CA LYS A 510 18.81 -2.65 2.42
C LYS A 510 18.27 -1.55 3.32
N CYS A 511 18.90 -0.38 3.26
CA CYS A 511 18.56 0.87 3.97
C CYS A 511 17.06 1.06 4.29
N PHE A 512 16.16 0.96 3.29
CA PHE A 512 14.75 1.28 3.51
C PHE A 512 13.92 0.20 4.24
N SER A 513 14.39 -1.06 4.35
CA SER A 513 13.82 -2.03 5.32
C SER A 513 14.61 -2.06 6.62
N ASP A 514 15.90 -1.75 6.59
CA ASP A 514 16.77 -1.75 7.75
C ASP A 514 17.71 -0.53 7.72
N PRO A 515 17.39 0.56 8.45
CA PRO A 515 18.12 1.83 8.35
C PRO A 515 19.58 1.77 8.80
N ASP A 516 19.97 0.71 9.52
CA ASP A 516 21.39 0.44 9.85
C ASP A 516 22.25 0.19 8.59
N HIS A 517 21.64 -0.18 7.47
CA HIS A 517 22.32 -0.48 6.20
C HIS A 517 22.33 0.72 5.22
N CYS A 518 22.03 1.94 5.67
CA CYS A 518 22.11 3.14 4.84
C CYS A 518 23.56 3.65 4.73
N LYS A 519 24.06 3.80 3.49
CA LYS A 519 25.47 4.15 3.20
C LYS A 519 26.02 5.32 4.00
N HIS A 520 25.26 6.42 4.10
CA HIS A 520 25.70 7.64 4.76
C HIS A 520 25.15 7.78 6.19
N GLN A 521 24.87 6.64 6.86
CA GLN A 521 24.32 6.57 8.23
C GLN A 521 23.07 7.44 8.45
N GLY A 522 22.27 7.61 7.40
CA GLY A 522 21.07 8.42 7.40
C GLY A 522 20.17 8.09 6.22
N MET A 523 18.93 8.54 6.28
CA MET A 523 17.89 8.21 5.32
C MET A 523 16.97 9.40 5.11
N THR A 524 16.55 9.62 3.87
CA THR A 524 15.48 10.59 3.56
C THR A 524 14.41 9.95 2.69
N VAL A 525 13.15 10.16 3.07
CA VAL A 525 11.96 9.72 2.35
C VAL A 525 11.09 10.95 2.08
N MET A 526 10.94 11.34 0.81
CA MET A 526 10.09 12.46 0.41
C MET A 526 8.96 11.99 -0.51
N ALA A 527 7.75 12.52 -0.29
CA ALA A 527 6.61 12.31 -1.17
C ALA A 527 5.70 13.55 -1.21
N SER A 528 5.04 13.78 -2.34
CA SER A 528 3.87 14.67 -2.39
C SER A 528 2.61 13.86 -2.15
N LEU A 529 1.84 14.22 -1.14
CA LEU A 529 0.64 13.52 -0.70
C LEU A 529 -0.58 14.45 -0.74
N LYS A 530 -1.74 13.91 -1.08
CA LYS A 530 -3.04 14.54 -0.85
C LYS A 530 -3.94 13.56 -0.13
N LEU A 531 -4.32 13.96 1.08
CA LEU A 531 -5.01 13.11 2.06
C LEU A 531 -6.43 13.63 2.26
N ASP A 532 -7.45 12.79 2.07
CA ASP A 532 -8.83 13.15 2.42
C ASP A 532 -9.13 12.71 3.86
N LYS A 533 -9.05 13.68 4.80
CA LYS A 533 -9.27 13.49 6.24
C LYS A 533 -10.60 12.78 6.57
N LYS A 534 -11.61 12.80 5.67
CA LYS A 534 -12.90 12.11 5.83
C LYS A 534 -12.79 10.58 5.89
N HIS A 535 -11.74 10.01 5.31
CA HIS A 535 -11.53 8.56 5.24
C HIS A 535 -10.57 8.05 6.32
N PHE A 536 -10.15 8.92 7.24
CA PHE A 536 -9.32 8.53 8.38
C PHE A 536 -10.19 7.79 9.39
N HIS A 537 -9.69 6.68 9.88
CA HIS A 537 -10.40 5.90 10.89
C HIS A 537 -10.28 6.59 12.25
N LYS A 538 -11.40 6.77 12.96
CA LYS A 538 -11.42 7.41 14.30
C LYS A 538 -10.73 6.56 15.37
N LYS A 539 -10.84 5.22 15.27
CA LYS A 539 -10.33 4.26 16.27
C LYS A 539 -9.15 3.39 15.79
N SER A 540 -8.90 3.26 14.49
CA SER A 540 -7.80 2.45 13.95
C SER A 540 -6.74 3.30 13.24
N SER A 541 -5.50 2.81 13.20
CA SER A 541 -4.39 3.47 12.52
C SER A 541 -4.55 3.44 10.98
N SER A 542 -4.46 4.60 10.33
CA SER A 542 -4.48 4.76 8.87
C SER A 542 -3.05 4.95 8.35
N TYR A 543 -2.53 4.03 7.53
CA TYR A 543 -1.13 4.08 7.08
C TYR A 543 -0.96 4.75 5.72
N PHE A 544 -0.04 5.72 5.64
CA PHE A 544 0.33 6.40 4.40
C PHE A 544 1.54 5.73 3.73
N LEU A 545 2.58 5.43 4.51
CA LEU A 545 3.81 4.75 4.08
C LEU A 545 4.24 3.76 5.17
N SER A 546 4.76 2.58 4.80
CA SER A 546 5.27 1.59 5.76
C SER A 546 6.29 0.67 5.10
N SER A 547 7.50 0.58 5.67
CA SER A 547 8.49 -0.46 5.39
C SER A 547 8.76 -1.40 6.56
N GLY A 548 8.10 -1.21 7.71
CA GLY A 548 8.13 -2.15 8.84
C GLY A 548 8.37 -1.52 10.21
N GLY A 549 8.71 -0.23 10.28
CA GLY A 549 9.09 0.44 11.53
C GLY A 549 8.04 0.42 12.65
N GLN A 550 6.77 0.17 12.33
CA GLN A 550 5.65 0.14 13.28
C GLN A 550 5.56 -1.13 14.14
N THR A 551 6.29 -2.20 13.83
CA THR A 551 6.13 -3.52 14.49
C THR A 551 7.43 -4.04 15.10
N THR A 552 7.32 -4.89 16.11
CA THR A 552 8.46 -5.52 16.79
C THR A 552 9.17 -6.58 15.96
N GLN A 553 8.53 -7.04 14.87
CA GLN A 553 9.01 -8.12 13.99
C GLN A 553 9.78 -7.64 12.74
N SER A 554 9.93 -6.33 12.55
CA SER A 554 10.70 -5.74 11.44
C SER A 554 11.35 -4.41 11.83
N ARG A 555 12.20 -3.90 10.93
CA ARG A 555 12.87 -2.60 11.03
C ARG A 555 12.28 -1.64 9.98
N GLY A 556 12.91 -0.50 9.76
CA GLY A 556 12.49 0.47 8.74
C GLY A 556 11.63 1.58 9.32
N PHE A 557 10.70 2.11 8.54
CA PHE A 557 9.88 3.26 8.96
C PHE A 557 8.38 3.04 8.71
N ALA A 558 7.57 3.89 9.33
CA ALA A 558 6.13 3.99 9.11
C ALA A 558 5.66 5.43 9.29
N PHE A 559 4.78 5.88 8.40
CA PHE A 559 4.06 7.13 8.52
C PHE A 559 2.56 6.85 8.51
N LEU A 560 1.89 7.18 9.61
CA LEU A 560 0.50 6.80 9.87
C LEU A 560 -0.26 7.91 10.61
N HIS A 561 -1.58 7.79 10.64
CA HIS A 561 -2.47 8.62 11.45
C HIS A 561 -3.22 7.75 12.45
N LEU A 562 -3.16 8.10 13.73
CA LEU A 562 -3.78 7.39 14.85
C LEU A 562 -4.20 8.42 15.92
N LEU A 563 -5.39 8.27 16.51
CA LEU A 563 -5.89 9.14 17.59
C LEU A 563 -5.77 10.65 17.30
N ASN A 564 -6.16 11.08 16.09
CA ASN A 564 -6.02 12.46 15.59
C ASN A 564 -4.59 13.02 15.57
N ARG A 565 -3.56 12.18 15.56
CA ARG A 565 -2.16 12.57 15.39
C ARG A 565 -1.55 11.86 14.18
N TYR A 566 -0.70 12.58 13.46
CA TYR A 566 0.19 12.00 12.46
C TYR A 566 1.48 11.57 13.16
N ILE A 567 1.82 10.30 13.04
CA ILE A 567 2.93 9.66 13.74
C ILE A 567 3.92 9.15 12.69
N VAL A 568 5.19 9.50 12.85
CA VAL A 568 6.29 8.85 12.15
C VAL A 568 7.05 8.00 13.16
N ILE A 569 7.26 6.73 12.81
CA ILE A 569 8.04 5.77 13.59
C ILE A 569 9.18 5.28 12.69
N LEU A 570 10.40 5.23 13.22
CA LEU A 570 11.55 4.59 12.57
C LEU A 570 12.21 3.66 13.57
N SER A 571 12.51 2.43 13.15
CA SER A 571 13.10 1.38 13.99
C SER A 571 14.34 0.78 13.31
N THR A 572 15.43 0.72 14.06
CA THR A 572 16.70 0.03 13.74
C THR A 572 16.79 -1.27 14.56
N LYS A 573 17.96 -1.93 14.61
CA LYS A 573 18.15 -3.12 15.45
C LYS A 573 17.98 -2.84 16.95
N ASP A 574 18.49 -1.70 17.41
CA ASP A 574 18.72 -1.32 18.81
C ASP A 574 18.03 -0.02 19.24
N LYS A 575 17.57 0.81 18.28
CA LYS A 575 16.94 2.12 18.57
C LYS A 575 15.67 2.36 17.76
N GLN A 576 14.73 3.08 18.35
CA GLN A 576 13.48 3.53 17.72
C GLN A 576 13.30 5.04 17.95
N TRP A 577 12.92 5.74 16.90
CA TRP A 577 12.54 7.15 16.94
C TRP A 577 11.05 7.25 16.69
N LYS A 578 10.37 8.09 17.48
CA LYS A 578 8.96 8.41 17.31
C LYS A 578 8.80 9.92 17.34
N LEU A 579 8.06 10.46 16.39
CA LEU A 579 7.60 11.85 16.42
C LEU A 579 6.11 11.91 16.11
N GLU A 580 5.46 12.95 16.61
CA GLU A 580 4.04 13.20 16.43
C GLU A 580 3.80 14.64 15.97
N THR A 581 2.74 14.87 15.21
CA THR A 581 2.19 16.20 14.94
C THR A 581 0.67 16.14 14.83
N ARG A 582 -0.01 17.21 15.24
CA ARG A 582 -1.49 17.28 15.28
C ARG A 582 -2.11 17.56 13.92
N ASP A 583 -1.48 18.41 13.11
CA ASP A 583 -2.09 18.90 11.87
C ASP A 583 -1.15 18.89 10.67
N LEU A 584 -1.73 18.49 9.53
CA LEU A 584 -1.19 18.73 8.19
C LEU A 584 -2.13 19.66 7.41
N PRO A 585 -1.58 20.56 6.56
CA PRO A 585 -2.37 21.43 5.69
C PRO A 585 -3.34 20.66 4.78
N GLU A 586 -4.48 21.27 4.45
CA GLU A 586 -5.44 20.68 3.54
C GLU A 586 -4.97 20.71 2.07
N GLY A 587 -5.32 19.67 1.31
CA GLY A 587 -4.99 19.54 -0.10
C GLY A 587 -3.68 18.79 -0.32
N TRP A 588 -2.85 19.27 -1.25
CA TRP A 588 -1.56 18.67 -1.56
C TRP A 588 -0.46 19.23 -0.64
N VAL A 589 0.22 18.34 0.07
CA VAL A 589 1.37 18.63 0.92
C VAL A 589 2.61 17.90 0.39
N ASN A 590 3.76 18.54 0.45
CA ASN A 590 5.04 17.85 0.32
C ASN A 590 5.53 17.48 1.72
N VAL A 591 5.82 16.20 1.94
CA VAL A 591 6.30 15.66 3.21
C VAL A 591 7.67 15.05 2.98
N ALA A 592 8.65 15.42 3.80
CA ALA A 592 9.95 14.75 3.85
C ALA A 592 10.24 14.29 5.28
N ILE A 593 10.68 13.04 5.42
CA ILE A 593 11.11 12.42 6.67
C ILE A 593 12.61 12.20 6.54
N THR A 594 13.40 12.79 7.44
CA THR A 594 14.86 12.61 7.49
C THR A 594 15.28 11.96 8.79
N TRP A 595 16.30 11.10 8.75
CA TRP A 595 16.86 10.46 9.92
C TRP A 595 18.37 10.33 9.79
N LYS A 596 19.09 10.45 10.92
CA LYS A 596 20.53 10.22 11.07
C LYS A 596 20.76 9.28 12.25
N LYS A 597 21.65 8.29 12.12
CA LYS A 597 21.85 7.20 13.09
C LYS A 597 22.15 7.69 14.51
N ASN A 598 23.03 8.68 14.63
CA ASN A 598 23.38 9.33 15.90
C ASN A 598 22.72 10.72 16.01
N GLY A 599 21.44 10.83 15.67
CA GLY A 599 20.74 12.10 15.64
C GLY A 599 19.22 11.97 15.73
N PHE A 600 18.53 12.99 15.22
CA PHE A 600 17.08 13.11 15.29
C PHE A 600 16.39 12.51 14.07
N LEU A 601 15.22 11.93 14.28
CA LEU A 601 14.22 11.79 13.24
C LEU A 601 13.52 13.16 13.11
N LYS A 602 13.37 13.69 11.89
CA LYS A 602 12.72 14.98 11.65
C LYS A 602 11.66 14.86 10.55
N LEU A 603 10.59 15.66 10.70
CA LEU A 603 9.48 15.75 9.76
C LEU A 603 9.39 17.16 9.19
N TYR A 604 9.55 17.27 7.88
CA TYR A 604 9.37 18.51 7.11
C TYR A 604 8.04 18.47 6.36
N VAL A 605 7.28 19.56 6.45
CA VAL A 605 6.04 19.75 5.71
C VAL A 605 6.13 21.05 4.93
N ASN A 606 6.00 20.97 3.60
CA ASN A 606 6.11 22.11 2.69
C ASN A 606 7.40 22.94 2.92
N ARG A 607 8.54 22.26 3.13
CA ARG A 607 9.89 22.80 3.42
C ARG A 607 10.17 23.21 4.87
N LYS A 608 9.16 23.39 5.73
CA LYS A 608 9.38 23.77 7.13
C LYS A 608 9.49 22.53 8.02
N GLU A 609 10.45 22.50 8.94
CA GLU A 609 10.51 21.50 10.01
C GLU A 609 9.30 21.68 10.94
N VAL A 610 8.54 20.61 11.20
CA VAL A 610 7.30 20.63 11.99
C VAL A 610 7.46 19.90 13.31
N SER A 611 8.27 18.84 13.34
CA SER A 611 8.45 17.98 14.51
C SER A 611 9.77 17.22 14.40
N SER A 612 10.39 16.93 15.53
CA SER A 612 11.58 16.08 15.64
C SER A 612 11.43 15.10 16.81
N GLY A 613 12.13 13.98 16.75
CA GLY A 613 12.12 12.92 17.77
C GLY A 613 13.53 12.44 18.10
N LYS A 614 13.77 12.20 19.38
CA LYS A 614 15.01 11.58 19.91
C LYS A 614 14.94 10.03 19.77
N PRO A 615 16.10 9.33 19.79
CA PRO A 615 16.13 7.88 19.89
C PRO A 615 15.63 7.38 21.26
N ILE A 616 15.04 6.19 21.26
CA ILE A 616 14.71 5.37 22.44
C ILE A 616 15.28 3.98 22.18
N THR A 617 15.98 3.39 23.16
CA THR A 617 16.56 2.05 23.03
C THR A 617 15.48 0.98 22.96
N VAL A 618 15.49 0.11 21.95
CA VAL A 618 14.56 -1.01 21.77
C VAL A 618 15.22 -2.20 21.07
N SER A 619 14.86 -3.43 21.42
CA SER A 619 15.36 -4.62 20.70
C SER A 619 14.46 -5.00 19.51
N ARG A 620 15.03 -5.10 18.31
CA ARG A 620 14.37 -5.52 17.05
C ARG A 620 15.27 -6.52 16.27
N PRO A 621 15.51 -7.73 16.79
CA PRO A 621 16.47 -8.67 16.19
C PRO A 621 16.01 -9.25 14.84
N LYS A 622 14.70 -9.30 14.57
CA LYS A 622 14.10 -9.91 13.37
C LYS A 622 13.71 -8.84 12.34
N ASP A 623 14.01 -9.07 11.06
CA ASP A 623 13.47 -8.31 9.92
C ASP A 623 12.56 -9.18 9.02
N SER A 624 11.30 -9.32 9.44
CA SER A 624 10.32 -10.25 8.84
C SER A 624 9.48 -9.60 7.75
N TYR A 625 9.31 -8.28 7.78
CA TYR A 625 8.49 -7.50 6.85
C TYR A 625 9.33 -6.40 6.22
N SER A 626 9.79 -6.65 4.99
CA SER A 626 10.79 -5.82 4.30
C SER A 626 10.28 -5.14 3.03
N SER A 627 8.99 -5.28 2.71
CA SER A 627 8.36 -4.57 1.59
C SER A 627 7.96 -3.15 1.97
N LEU A 628 8.24 -2.18 1.09
CA LEU A 628 7.78 -0.80 1.23
C LEU A 628 6.41 -0.63 0.54
N GLU A 629 5.40 -0.33 1.33
CA GLU A 629 4.01 -0.20 0.91
C GLU A 629 3.47 1.23 1.13
N VAL A 630 2.62 1.68 0.21
CA VAL A 630 1.93 2.98 0.24
C VAL A 630 0.43 2.76 0.41
N GLY A 631 -0.20 3.50 1.32
CA GLY A 631 -1.64 3.43 1.60
C GLY A 631 -2.07 2.24 2.48
N ARG A 632 -1.12 1.45 2.99
CA ARG A 632 -1.36 0.33 3.92
C ARG A 632 -0.09 0.01 4.74
N PRO A 633 -0.20 -0.70 5.89
CA PRO A 633 0.96 -1.27 6.57
C PRO A 633 1.50 -2.51 5.82
N ASN A 634 2.80 -2.78 5.93
CA ASN A 634 3.42 -3.93 5.27
C ASN A 634 3.15 -5.28 5.99
N ASN A 635 2.83 -5.26 7.28
CA ASN A 635 2.57 -6.45 8.10
C ASN A 635 1.08 -6.89 8.14
N SER A 636 0.15 -6.16 7.53
CA SER A 636 -1.27 -6.52 7.52
C SER A 636 -1.95 -6.32 6.16
N HIS A 637 -2.87 -7.24 5.84
CA HIS A 637 -3.72 -7.16 4.65
C HIS A 637 -5.11 -6.57 4.96
N SER A 638 -5.44 -6.28 6.21
CA SER A 638 -6.77 -5.78 6.62
C SER A 638 -7.13 -4.45 5.93
N PRO A 639 -8.37 -4.27 5.44
CA PRO A 639 -8.83 -3.01 4.85
C PRO A 639 -9.02 -1.88 5.89
N ASN A 640 -8.99 -2.20 7.19
CA ASN A 640 -9.20 -1.25 8.30
C ASN A 640 -7.98 -0.36 8.58
N PHE A 641 -6.83 -0.70 8.00
CA PHE A 641 -5.58 0.07 8.09
C PHE A 641 -5.25 0.83 6.80
N ARG A 642 -6.11 0.70 5.77
CA ARG A 642 -5.91 1.29 4.45
C ARG A 642 -6.62 2.63 4.31
N VAL A 643 -5.91 3.60 3.76
CA VAL A 643 -6.42 4.97 3.55
C VAL A 643 -6.35 5.36 2.07
N PRO A 644 -7.43 5.91 1.49
CA PRO A 644 -7.40 6.47 0.15
C PRO A 644 -6.55 7.75 0.13
N LEU A 645 -5.62 7.84 -0.81
CA LEU A 645 -4.72 8.98 -1.00
C LEU A 645 -4.34 9.12 -2.47
N GLU A 646 -3.99 10.35 -2.86
CA GLU A 646 -3.25 10.61 -4.10
C GLU A 646 -1.78 10.87 -3.72
N ILE A 647 -0.85 10.24 -4.44
CA ILE A 647 0.60 10.36 -4.23
C ILE A 647 1.32 10.63 -5.54
N ASP A 648 2.36 11.45 -5.44
CA ASP A 648 3.13 12.00 -6.55
C ASP A 648 4.58 12.18 -6.07
N ASN A 649 5.56 12.04 -6.97
CA ASN A 649 6.98 12.32 -6.69
C ASN A 649 7.52 11.62 -5.42
N ILE A 650 7.53 10.28 -5.39
CA ILE A 650 8.15 9.52 -4.29
C ILE A 650 9.65 9.44 -4.55
N ALA A 651 10.46 9.98 -3.65
CA ALA A 651 11.92 10.01 -3.77
C ALA A 651 12.58 9.53 -2.47
N LEU A 652 13.63 8.72 -2.60
CA LEU A 652 14.33 8.07 -1.50
C LEU A 652 15.85 8.30 -1.61
N TRP A 653 16.51 8.63 -0.50
CA TRP A 653 17.96 8.79 -0.40
C TRP A 653 18.52 7.98 0.77
N GLU A 654 19.67 7.33 0.55
CA GLU A 654 20.48 6.65 1.58
C GLU A 654 21.40 7.65 2.34
N LYS A 655 21.00 8.93 2.39
CA LYS A 655 21.56 10.03 3.20
C LYS A 655 20.47 10.87 3.87
N ALA A 656 20.82 11.54 4.97
CA ALA A 656 19.98 12.57 5.60
C ALA A 656 20.12 13.91 4.84
N LEU A 657 19.04 14.42 4.25
CA LEU A 657 19.05 15.73 3.59
C LEU A 657 18.90 16.87 4.61
N THR A 658 19.56 17.98 4.33
CA THR A 658 19.48 19.23 5.09
C THR A 658 18.21 20.02 4.78
N SER A 659 17.82 20.93 5.69
CA SER A 659 16.70 21.86 5.48
C SER A 659 16.86 22.70 4.21
N LYS A 660 18.10 23.11 3.86
CA LYS A 660 18.41 23.84 2.62
C LYS A 660 18.14 22.98 1.37
N GLU A 661 18.62 21.72 1.33
CA GLU A 661 18.36 20.78 0.22
C GLU A 661 16.87 20.50 0.02
N ILE A 662 16.14 20.20 1.11
CA ILE A 662 14.68 19.97 1.08
C ILE A 662 13.95 21.24 0.59
N GLY A 663 14.39 22.41 1.05
CA GLY A 663 13.94 23.73 0.60
C GLY A 663 14.04 23.90 -0.91
N ALA A 664 15.19 23.53 -1.50
CA ALA A 664 15.45 23.60 -2.94
C ALA A 664 14.61 22.59 -3.74
N LEU A 665 14.58 21.33 -3.32
CA LEU A 665 13.81 20.26 -3.99
C LEU A 665 12.32 20.59 -4.07
N ALA A 666 11.73 21.05 -2.95
CA ALA A 666 10.32 21.41 -2.91
C ALA A 666 10.03 22.83 -3.43
N LYS A 667 11.03 23.64 -3.81
CA LYS A 667 10.88 24.78 -4.74
C LYS A 667 10.74 24.26 -6.16
N LYS A 668 11.77 23.60 -6.71
CA LYS A 668 11.80 23.11 -8.10
C LYS A 668 10.58 22.24 -8.46
N SER A 669 10.09 21.39 -7.54
CA SER A 669 8.86 20.59 -7.72
C SER A 669 7.57 21.40 -7.94
N LYS A 670 7.49 22.66 -7.46
CA LYS A 670 6.36 23.56 -7.78
C LYS A 670 6.56 24.30 -9.10
N ASP A 671 7.79 24.66 -9.44
CA ASP A 671 8.08 25.56 -10.56
C ASP A 671 8.07 24.81 -11.91
N LEU A 672 8.51 23.53 -11.92
CA LEU A 672 8.27 22.53 -12.98
C LEU A 672 6.80 22.42 -13.45
N LYS A 673 5.87 22.84 -12.59
CA LYS A 673 4.41 22.70 -12.80
C LYS A 673 3.72 24.04 -13.10
N ARG A 674 4.49 25.12 -13.27
CA ARG A 674 4.04 26.42 -13.83
C ARG A 674 4.33 26.53 -15.32
N THR A 675 5.48 26.05 -15.79
CA THR A 675 5.92 26.11 -17.20
C THR A 675 5.01 25.31 -18.13
N SER A 676 4.70 24.05 -17.78
CA SER A 676 3.71 23.18 -18.46
C SER A 676 2.26 23.70 -18.47
N LYS A 677 2.03 24.89 -17.90
CA LYS A 677 0.75 25.62 -17.90
C LYS A 677 0.79 26.90 -18.74
N GLY A 678 1.98 27.32 -19.19
CA GLY A 678 2.18 28.39 -20.16
C GLY A 678 2.09 27.87 -21.60
N GLU A 679 2.66 26.70 -21.88
CA GLU A 679 2.67 26.08 -23.22
C GLU A 679 1.25 25.75 -23.71
N LYS A 680 0.38 25.20 -22.85
CA LYS A 680 -1.06 24.94 -23.14
C LYS A 680 -1.93 26.20 -23.20
N LYS A 681 -1.34 27.31 -23.61
CA LYS A 681 -1.95 28.62 -23.84
C LYS A 681 -1.44 29.26 -25.15
N LYS A 682 -0.58 28.56 -25.90
CA LYS A 682 -0.07 28.90 -27.24
C LYS A 682 -0.30 27.77 -28.27
N GLU A 683 -1.09 26.75 -27.90
CA GLU A 683 -1.71 25.73 -28.78
C GLU A 683 -3.23 25.86 -28.68
#